data_AF-A0A9D9GNS4-F1
#
_entry.id   AF-A0A9D9GNS4-F1
#
_cell.length_a   1.000
_cell.length_b   1.000
_cell.length_c   1.000
_cell.angle_alpha   90.00
_cell.angle_beta   90.00
_cell.angle_gamma   90.00
#
_symmetry.space_group_name_H-M   'P 1'
#
loop_
_entity.id
_entity.type
_entity.pdbx_description
1 polymer ?
#
loop_
_entity_poly.entity_id
_entity_poly.type
_entity_poly.pdbx_seq_one_letter_code
_entity_poly.pdbx_strand_id
1 'polypeptide(L)'
;MNRKILAWICLVASLVLFACTLTLTTAPGDPAGAAARMERRVGKRMAQLDAFVAEALAQDPGAWMKLDRLPPDMVVYRYRNDSLQSWCHQFPVINDDIGTRVVFQRLTSLRSDVVSPLSFVTDEVSYMNLGTKWYLVKSASEGSCRVIAGLEIPDTADDRFSVVPLSSSGGVPVSVGGVPQFKLVNDALGNSAKADAWLILCAYLFFLVASCLYFAEKKSLRRYVETLGANLLALLAAYFWGRTLRSDVRVFSPLVYADGAVFYSLGAVLLINFAVTFSVVLTYMARRGLYRYIRQDRSGRRGRIFSALGVLCILGILFYTQFLFRSIIRNSSIVLELYKLGELSYYSAAVYVSFILLLASIVFLIQMLRPQQSGFGRVLFSVLAALYLVALSATFGLRKERGRVSVWANMLSIERDIALELDLRSMENDISSDLVISALSALPNGGYAILNRLTENYLFQYTQNYDVSVVVIGNDTSNPSAVRYFNELIRTGTPIFENSRFLYNEGGNGQVRYTGVFIYFLPDYGATRVMVGIAPKSNRENKGYASLLGISAPGQILIPSKYDYAKYVGGELIAFRGSFAYPTVMDALFSRAVRDRGVSHLTADGYAHFLYRVSEDESVVLSRPKVTMFSYFIAFATLALVFYLLLLALLPRRSGVRTPGKNYFIARVTYIMTFSLVSTLVAMAAVSVVYVYRRNDANMTLMMSDKINSIQALMNNYCAGVTSDRDMGTAEFTNSLQFVGDVNDADISIYSTAGSLIATTDNDVFNRMLLGTRVNQDAYEKIIYGNKRFFINREELAGRRYFALYAPVFNADGRMVAILSSPYVDENYDFMTEAVRHTVSIATIFLILLLLARFLVGNIVERMFKPLSEMGKKMIATNVEDLELIEYDNEDEITPLVTAYNRMVRDLSESTRQLAQAERDKAWSAMARQVAHEIKNPLTPMKLQLQRIIRLKERGAANWEEKFDEVAKIVLDHIDILTDTANEFSTFAKLYSEEPTQIDVDALLQEEIAMFDNRENITFRYMGLPGVVVTGPKPQLTRVFVNLIGNAVQAIGDQPDGKIQVSLRKSGREGCYDIVFEDNGPGVAPENVSKLFTPNFTTKSGGTGLGLAICRSILERCKATIAYSRSFTLQGACFTITFPEE
;
A
#
# COMPACT_ATOMS: atom_id res chain seq x y z
N MET A 1 11.08 -23.46 2.64
CA MET A 1 10.06 -24.25 1.92
C MET A 1 10.51 -24.46 0.47
N ASN A 2 10.49 -25.70 -0.03
CA ASN A 2 10.98 -26.04 -1.38
C ASN A 2 10.04 -25.44 -2.44
N ARG A 3 10.55 -24.78 -3.50
CA ARG A 3 9.72 -24.10 -4.52
C ARG A 3 8.72 -25.04 -5.21
N LYS A 4 9.06 -26.32 -5.32
CA LYS A 4 8.17 -27.41 -5.79
C LYS A 4 6.94 -27.58 -4.91
N ILE A 5 7.13 -27.60 -3.60
CA ILE A 5 6.06 -27.79 -2.62
C ILE A 5 5.12 -26.59 -2.70
N LEU A 6 5.66 -25.36 -2.78
CA LEU A 6 4.85 -24.16 -2.95
C LEU A 6 4.06 -24.15 -4.28
N ALA A 7 4.67 -24.56 -5.39
CA ALA A 7 3.98 -24.66 -6.67
C ALA A 7 2.82 -25.67 -6.63
N TRP A 8 3.03 -26.82 -6.00
CA TRP A 8 1.98 -27.83 -5.78
C TRP A 8 0.86 -27.33 -4.87
N ILE A 9 1.20 -26.66 -3.77
CA ILE A 9 0.20 -26.04 -2.87
C ILE A 9 -0.67 -25.04 -3.64
N CYS A 10 -0.07 -24.14 -4.42
CA CYS A 10 -0.83 -23.17 -5.22
C CYS A 10 -1.72 -23.85 -6.28
N LEU A 11 -1.23 -24.92 -6.93
CA LEU A 11 -2.02 -25.66 -7.91
C LEU A 11 -3.21 -26.39 -7.26
N VAL A 12 -2.99 -27.07 -6.14
CA VAL A 12 -4.06 -27.72 -5.36
C VAL A 12 -5.06 -26.68 -4.88
N ALA A 13 -4.60 -25.54 -4.35
CA ALA A 13 -5.48 -24.44 -3.95
C ALA A 13 -6.32 -23.93 -5.12
N SER A 14 -5.73 -23.75 -6.31
CA SER A 14 -6.46 -23.36 -7.52
C SER A 14 -7.55 -24.37 -7.88
N LEU A 15 -7.26 -25.68 -7.82
CA LEU A 15 -8.22 -26.74 -8.15
C LEU A 15 -9.34 -26.82 -7.10
N VAL A 16 -9.01 -26.71 -5.82
CA VAL A 16 -9.98 -26.71 -4.72
C VAL A 16 -10.90 -25.49 -4.84
N LEU A 17 -10.36 -24.29 -5.05
CA LEU A 17 -11.17 -23.09 -5.23
C LEU A 17 -12.10 -23.20 -6.45
N PHE A 18 -11.60 -23.76 -7.56
CA PHE A 18 -12.42 -24.00 -8.74
C PHE A 18 -13.52 -25.05 -8.50
N ALA A 19 -13.21 -26.14 -7.79
CA ALA A 19 -14.19 -27.15 -7.40
C ALA A 19 -15.24 -26.60 -6.41
N CYS A 20 -14.83 -25.75 -5.47
CA CYS A 20 -15.73 -25.03 -4.59
C CYS A 20 -16.67 -24.12 -5.39
N THR A 21 -16.17 -23.43 -6.42
CA THR A 21 -17.06 -22.60 -7.27
C THR A 21 -18.08 -23.45 -8.03
N LEU A 22 -17.70 -24.61 -8.55
CA LEU A 22 -18.61 -25.54 -9.25
C LEU A 22 -19.69 -26.11 -8.33
N THR A 23 -19.37 -26.38 -7.07
CA THR A 23 -20.32 -26.94 -6.08
C THR A 23 -21.26 -25.88 -5.51
N LEU A 24 -20.76 -24.66 -5.28
CA LEU A 24 -21.56 -23.53 -4.81
C LEU A 24 -22.58 -23.05 -5.84
N THR A 25 -22.29 -23.19 -7.14
CA THR A 25 -23.21 -22.78 -8.22
C THR A 25 -24.27 -23.84 -8.57
N THR A 26 -24.12 -25.10 -8.12
CA THR A 26 -24.97 -26.22 -8.59
C THR A 26 -25.82 -26.88 -7.50
N ALA A 27 -25.60 -26.60 -6.21
CA ALA A 27 -26.40 -27.22 -5.15
C ALA A 27 -27.74 -26.49 -4.96
N PRO A 28 -28.91 -27.10 -5.29
CA PRO A 28 -30.19 -26.58 -4.83
C PRO A 28 -30.16 -26.55 -3.30
N GLY A 29 -30.45 -25.39 -2.70
CA GLY A 29 -30.44 -25.27 -1.26
C GLY A 29 -31.43 -26.26 -0.64
N ASP A 30 -31.02 -26.99 0.40
CA ASP A 30 -31.90 -27.86 1.20
C ASP A 30 -32.88 -27.00 2.02
N PRO A 31 -34.16 -26.88 1.60
CA PRO A 31 -35.11 -26.00 2.25
C PRO A 31 -35.56 -26.59 3.60
N ALA A 32 -35.54 -27.91 3.75
CA ALA A 32 -35.91 -28.60 4.99
C ALA A 32 -34.86 -28.40 6.08
N GLY A 33 -33.57 -28.55 5.74
CA GLY A 33 -32.48 -28.23 6.64
C GLY A 33 -32.41 -26.74 7.00
N ALA A 34 -32.74 -25.84 6.05
CA ALA A 34 -32.83 -24.40 6.32
C ALA A 34 -33.97 -24.08 7.30
N ALA A 35 -35.15 -24.66 7.10
CA ALA A 35 -36.29 -24.52 8.00
C ALA A 35 -35.95 -24.99 9.42
N ALA A 36 -35.38 -26.20 9.58
CA ALA A 36 -35.01 -26.73 10.89
C ALA A 36 -33.97 -25.85 11.63
N ARG A 37 -33.04 -25.21 10.90
CA ARG A 37 -32.10 -24.24 11.50
C ARG A 37 -32.80 -22.96 11.95
N MET A 38 -33.74 -22.46 11.14
CA MET A 38 -34.55 -21.29 11.46
C MET A 38 -35.43 -21.57 12.69
N GLU A 39 -36.08 -22.73 12.76
CA GLU A 39 -36.89 -23.18 13.92
C GLU A 39 -36.06 -23.18 15.21
N ARG A 40 -34.85 -23.76 15.20
CA ARG A 40 -33.96 -23.76 16.39
C ARG A 40 -33.54 -22.34 16.79
N ARG A 41 -33.23 -21.49 15.81
CA ARG A 41 -32.80 -20.11 16.06
C ARG A 41 -33.95 -19.28 16.63
N VAL A 42 -35.10 -19.30 15.97
CA VAL A 42 -36.33 -18.63 16.40
C VAL A 42 -36.76 -19.15 17.77
N GLY A 43 -36.78 -20.46 17.99
CA GLY A 43 -37.13 -21.05 19.29
C GLY A 43 -36.24 -20.56 20.44
N LYS A 44 -34.91 -20.48 20.21
CA LYS A 44 -33.98 -19.91 21.21
C LYS A 44 -34.25 -18.43 21.46
N ARG A 45 -34.57 -17.66 20.41
CA ARG A 45 -34.90 -16.23 20.51
C ARG A 45 -36.23 -16.01 21.21
N MET A 46 -37.24 -16.83 20.94
CA MET A 46 -38.53 -16.79 21.65
C MET A 46 -38.36 -17.11 23.14
N ALA A 47 -37.54 -18.09 23.51
CA ALA A 47 -37.23 -18.35 24.92
C ALA A 47 -36.52 -17.17 25.61
N GLN A 48 -35.71 -16.40 24.88
CA GLN A 48 -35.15 -15.14 25.39
C GLN A 48 -36.23 -14.06 25.55
N LEU A 49 -37.15 -13.94 24.59
CA LEU A 49 -38.29 -13.02 24.67
C LEU A 49 -39.16 -13.33 25.90
N ASP A 50 -39.41 -14.62 26.16
CA ASP A 50 -40.18 -15.07 27.32
C ASP A 50 -39.56 -14.65 28.65
N ALA A 51 -38.22 -14.70 28.75
CA ALA A 51 -37.51 -14.21 29.94
C ALA A 51 -37.70 -12.70 30.14
N PHE A 52 -37.66 -11.90 29.06
CA PHE A 52 -37.91 -10.46 29.13
C PHE A 52 -39.38 -10.13 29.42
N VAL A 53 -40.33 -10.93 28.92
CA VAL A 53 -41.75 -10.79 29.26
C VAL A 53 -41.98 -11.06 30.75
N ALA A 54 -41.36 -12.10 31.30
CA ALA A 54 -41.43 -12.40 32.73
C ALA A 54 -40.77 -11.29 33.57
N GLU A 55 -39.63 -10.76 33.14
CA GLU A 55 -38.98 -9.61 33.78
C GLU A 55 -39.85 -8.35 33.74
N ALA A 56 -40.52 -8.08 32.62
CA ALA A 56 -41.44 -6.95 32.46
C ALA A 56 -42.67 -7.03 33.38
N LEU A 57 -43.20 -8.23 33.58
CA LEU A 57 -44.32 -8.49 34.50
C LEU A 57 -43.89 -8.38 35.98
N ALA A 58 -42.66 -8.77 36.31
CA ALA A 58 -42.13 -8.72 37.67
C ALA A 58 -41.81 -7.30 38.17
N GLN A 59 -41.61 -6.34 37.27
CA GLN A 59 -41.35 -4.94 37.61
C GLN A 59 -42.63 -4.20 38.04
N ASP A 60 -42.48 -3.17 38.89
CA ASP A 60 -43.60 -2.34 39.35
C ASP A 60 -44.40 -1.80 38.15
N PRO A 61 -45.71 -2.10 38.04
CA PRO A 61 -46.58 -1.58 37.00
C PRO A 61 -46.71 -0.05 36.98
N GLY A 62 -46.38 0.63 38.09
CA GLY A 62 -46.42 2.09 38.20
C GLY A 62 -45.14 2.82 37.80
N ALA A 63 -44.01 2.12 37.65
CA ALA A 63 -42.72 2.69 37.26
C ALA A 63 -42.42 2.41 35.78
N TRP A 64 -41.56 3.20 35.12
CA TRP A 64 -41.15 2.93 33.75
C TRP A 64 -40.38 1.60 33.64
N MET A 65 -40.77 0.75 32.68
CA MET A 65 -40.15 -0.56 32.45
C MET A 65 -38.70 -0.42 31.96
N LYS A 66 -37.77 -1.10 32.62
CA LYS A 66 -36.34 -1.09 32.26
C LYS A 66 -35.87 -2.49 31.93
N LEU A 67 -35.66 -2.76 30.65
CA LEU A 67 -35.09 -4.01 30.16
C LEU A 67 -33.67 -3.76 29.63
N ASP A 68 -32.73 -3.60 30.57
CA ASP A 68 -31.32 -3.31 30.31
C ASP A 68 -30.63 -4.54 29.70
N ARG A 69 -30.92 -4.84 28.43
CA ARG A 69 -30.32 -5.84 27.49
C ARG A 69 -31.27 -6.30 26.40
N LEU A 70 -32.46 -5.71 26.24
CA LEU A 70 -33.39 -6.12 25.21
C LEU A 70 -32.73 -5.98 23.81
N PRO A 71 -32.64 -7.07 23.02
CA PRO A 71 -32.12 -7.02 21.65
C PRO A 71 -32.97 -6.13 20.74
N PRO A 72 -32.39 -5.45 19.74
CA PRO A 72 -33.09 -4.48 18.87
C PRO A 72 -34.21 -5.08 18.01
N ASP A 73 -34.15 -6.38 17.75
CA ASP A 73 -35.15 -7.16 17.02
C ASP A 73 -36.28 -7.71 17.93
N MET A 74 -36.28 -7.35 19.21
CA MET A 74 -37.35 -7.69 20.15
C MET A 74 -38.07 -6.42 20.60
N VAL A 75 -39.39 -6.49 20.70
CA VAL A 75 -40.24 -5.37 21.11
C VAL A 75 -41.09 -5.83 22.29
N VAL A 76 -41.20 -5.03 23.35
CA VAL A 76 -41.98 -5.38 24.54
C VAL A 76 -42.81 -4.18 24.98
N TYR A 77 -44.12 -4.35 25.05
CA TYR A 77 -45.09 -3.32 25.43
C TYR A 77 -45.85 -3.78 26.67
N ARG A 78 -46.02 -2.90 27.65
CA ARG A 78 -46.73 -3.21 28.90
C ARG A 78 -47.96 -2.32 29.04
N TYR A 79 -49.11 -2.94 29.14
CA TYR A 79 -50.44 -2.33 29.23
C TYR A 79 -51.04 -2.52 30.61
N ARG A 80 -51.84 -1.55 31.05
CA ARG A 80 -52.66 -1.64 32.26
C ARG A 80 -54.08 -1.20 31.95
N ASN A 81 -55.07 -2.06 32.21
CA ASN A 81 -56.47 -1.83 31.81
C ASN A 81 -56.57 -1.45 30.31
N ASP A 82 -55.91 -2.24 29.46
CA ASP A 82 -55.81 -2.08 28.00
C ASP A 82 -55.13 -0.79 27.50
N SER A 83 -54.65 0.08 28.39
CA SER A 83 -53.90 1.29 28.02
C SER A 83 -52.40 1.10 28.20
N LEU A 84 -51.61 1.52 27.20
CA LEU A 84 -50.16 1.40 27.20
C LEU A 84 -49.51 2.24 28.32
N GLN A 85 -48.69 1.63 29.15
CA GLN A 85 -47.95 2.29 30.25
C GLN A 85 -46.49 2.57 29.88
N SER A 86 -45.81 1.57 29.35
CA SER A 86 -44.37 1.64 29.03
C SER A 86 -44.02 0.67 27.92
N TRP A 87 -43.02 1.00 27.11
CA TRP A 87 -42.56 0.17 26.00
C TRP A 87 -41.03 0.13 25.94
N CYS A 88 -40.52 -0.98 25.39
CA CYS A 88 -39.15 -1.12 24.97
C CYS A 88 -39.10 -1.49 23.48
N HIS A 89 -38.36 -0.68 22.71
CA HIS A 89 -38.45 -0.61 21.25
C HIS A 89 -39.87 -0.34 20.75
N GLN A 90 -40.11 -0.31 19.44
CA GLN A 90 -41.38 0.14 18.88
C GLN A 90 -41.93 -0.81 17.82
N PHE A 91 -43.25 -1.00 17.83
CA PHE A 91 -43.96 -1.53 16.69
C PHE A 91 -44.23 -0.43 15.65
N PRO A 92 -44.35 -0.76 14.35
CA PRO A 92 -44.63 0.23 13.31
C PRO A 92 -46.08 0.76 13.30
N VAL A 93 -46.95 0.16 14.11
CA VAL A 93 -48.40 0.44 14.16
C VAL A 93 -48.79 1.16 15.45
N ILE A 94 -49.87 1.94 15.40
CA ILE A 94 -50.48 2.55 16.60
C ILE A 94 -51.11 1.45 17.46
N ASN A 95 -50.80 1.45 18.75
CA ASN A 95 -51.19 0.40 19.69
C ASN A 95 -51.30 0.91 21.13
N ASP A 96 -51.82 2.12 21.30
CA ASP A 96 -51.93 2.84 22.59
C ASP A 96 -53.04 2.27 23.48
N ASP A 97 -54.08 1.76 22.84
CA ASP A 97 -55.20 1.05 23.44
C ASP A 97 -55.39 -0.26 22.66
N ILE A 98 -55.48 -1.37 23.37
CA ILE A 98 -55.74 -2.71 22.81
C ILE A 98 -57.15 -3.20 23.13
N GLY A 99 -57.98 -2.36 23.73
CA GLY A 99 -59.38 -2.61 24.02
C GLY A 99 -60.28 -2.40 22.80
N THR A 100 -61.28 -3.27 22.65
CA THR A 100 -62.33 -3.16 21.65
C THR A 100 -63.36 -2.10 22.07
N ARG A 101 -63.12 -0.83 21.78
CA ARG A 101 -64.12 0.24 22.05
C ARG A 101 -65.12 0.36 20.89
N VAL A 102 -66.41 0.47 21.23
CA VAL A 102 -67.47 0.91 20.31
C VAL A 102 -67.42 2.45 20.23
N VAL A 103 -67.17 3.00 19.05
CA VAL A 103 -67.15 4.46 18.83
C VAL A 103 -68.13 4.82 17.72
N PHE A 104 -68.92 5.86 17.92
CA PHE A 104 -69.86 6.38 16.91
C PHE A 104 -69.10 7.08 15.77
N GLN A 105 -69.28 6.59 14.55
CA GLN A 105 -68.71 7.18 13.34
C GLN A 105 -69.29 8.58 13.07
N ARG A 106 -68.45 9.53 12.66
CA ARG A 106 -68.89 10.84 12.16
C ARG A 106 -69.16 10.73 10.66
N LEU A 107 -70.33 11.22 10.22
CA LEU A 107 -70.77 11.23 8.81
C LEU A 107 -69.79 11.90 7.82
N THR A 108 -68.88 12.75 8.31
CA THR A 108 -67.91 13.50 7.50
C THR A 108 -66.53 12.85 7.41
N SER A 109 -66.30 11.72 8.11
CA SER A 109 -65.00 11.05 8.17
C SER A 109 -65.23 9.53 8.31
N LEU A 110 -65.35 8.84 7.19
CA LEU A 110 -65.25 7.38 7.14
C LEU A 110 -63.77 6.98 7.08
N ARG A 111 -62.97 7.36 8.09
CA ARG A 111 -61.71 6.65 8.32
C ARG A 111 -62.07 5.29 8.92
N SER A 112 -61.64 4.22 8.26
CA SER A 112 -61.73 2.86 8.79
C SER A 112 -61.13 2.84 10.20
N ASP A 113 -61.91 2.34 11.16
CA ASP A 113 -61.44 2.10 12.52
C ASP A 113 -60.18 1.25 12.46
N VAL A 114 -59.04 1.80 12.89
CA VAL A 114 -57.82 1.02 13.07
C VAL A 114 -57.89 0.41 14.45
N VAL A 115 -58.64 -0.69 14.58
CA VAL A 115 -58.49 -1.58 15.74
C VAL A 115 -57.02 -2.02 15.75
N SER A 116 -56.33 -1.80 16.87
CA SER A 116 -54.91 -2.18 16.95
C SER A 116 -54.76 -3.65 16.54
N PRO A 117 -53.87 -3.99 15.59
CA PRO A 117 -53.62 -5.39 15.23
C PRO A 117 -53.24 -6.25 16.44
N LEU A 118 -52.70 -5.61 17.49
CA LEU A 118 -52.31 -6.25 18.73
C LEU A 118 -53.47 -6.65 19.65
N SER A 119 -54.68 -6.15 19.40
CA SER A 119 -55.88 -6.52 20.18
C SER A 119 -56.25 -8.00 20.06
N PHE A 120 -55.89 -8.63 18.94
CA PHE A 120 -56.14 -10.05 18.66
C PHE A 120 -55.00 -10.97 19.13
N VAL A 121 -53.95 -10.42 19.74
CA VAL A 121 -52.81 -11.20 20.22
C VAL A 121 -53.20 -11.96 21.50
N THR A 122 -53.04 -13.27 21.46
CA THR A 122 -53.26 -14.19 22.58
C THR A 122 -51.93 -14.63 23.18
N ASP A 123 -51.98 -15.52 24.17
CA ASP A 123 -50.79 -16.12 24.76
C ASP A 123 -50.06 -17.08 23.80
N GLU A 124 -50.71 -17.47 22.70
CA GLU A 124 -50.11 -18.23 21.61
C GLU A 124 -49.29 -17.34 20.67
N VAL A 125 -48.17 -17.89 20.19
CA VAL A 125 -47.31 -17.19 19.24
C VAL A 125 -48.03 -17.07 17.90
N SER A 126 -48.12 -15.86 17.37
CA SER A 126 -48.76 -15.56 16.09
C SER A 126 -47.80 -14.81 15.17
N TYR A 127 -47.66 -15.28 13.93
CA TYR A 127 -46.91 -14.57 12.88
C TYR A 127 -47.78 -13.50 12.22
N MET A 128 -47.45 -12.23 12.46
CA MET A 128 -48.25 -11.08 12.04
C MET A 128 -47.41 -10.08 11.25
N ASN A 129 -47.99 -9.54 10.19
CA ASN A 129 -47.46 -8.37 9.52
C ASN A 129 -47.93 -7.13 10.30
N LEU A 130 -46.98 -6.34 10.80
CA LEU A 130 -47.26 -5.08 11.50
C LEU A 130 -46.69 -3.91 10.68
N GLY A 131 -46.90 -3.91 9.36
CA GLY A 131 -46.44 -2.89 8.43
C GLY A 131 -45.32 -3.35 7.52
N THR A 132 -44.14 -2.72 7.62
CA THR A 132 -42.97 -3.05 6.79
C THR A 132 -42.23 -4.30 7.25
N LYS A 133 -42.58 -4.83 8.42
CA LYS A 133 -41.87 -5.92 9.09
C LYS A 133 -42.85 -6.98 9.58
N TRP A 134 -42.36 -8.21 9.62
CA TRP A 134 -43.08 -9.35 10.17
C TRP A 134 -42.59 -9.66 11.58
N TYR A 135 -43.51 -9.95 12.48
CA TYR A 135 -43.21 -10.26 13.88
C TYR A 135 -43.86 -11.57 14.30
N LEU A 136 -43.17 -12.34 15.13
CA LEU A 136 -43.79 -13.34 15.99
C LEU A 136 -44.22 -12.65 17.28
N VAL A 137 -45.52 -12.51 17.48
CA VAL A 137 -46.09 -11.77 18.60
C VAL A 137 -46.78 -12.74 19.56
N LYS A 138 -46.66 -12.47 20.86
CA LYS A 138 -47.40 -13.15 21.92
C LYS A 138 -47.78 -12.16 23.01
N SER A 139 -48.81 -12.49 23.78
CA SER A 139 -49.14 -11.78 25.01
C SER A 139 -48.85 -12.63 26.24
N ALA A 140 -48.75 -11.98 27.39
CA ALA A 140 -48.82 -12.60 28.71
C ALA A 140 -49.55 -11.62 29.63
N SER A 141 -50.38 -12.12 30.54
CA SER A 141 -51.15 -11.27 31.45
C SER A 141 -51.00 -11.73 32.89
N GLU A 142 -50.89 -10.76 33.80
CA GLU A 142 -50.86 -10.97 35.25
C GLU A 142 -51.71 -9.85 35.91
N GLY A 143 -52.89 -10.22 36.43
CA GLY A 143 -53.85 -9.26 36.99
C GLY A 143 -54.35 -8.24 35.96
N SER A 144 -54.25 -6.94 36.28
CA SER A 144 -54.62 -5.85 35.36
C SER A 144 -53.52 -5.49 34.36
N CYS A 145 -52.37 -6.18 34.41
CA CYS A 145 -51.20 -5.92 33.58
C CYS A 145 -51.14 -6.92 32.42
N ARG A 146 -50.99 -6.42 31.20
CA ARG A 146 -50.82 -7.24 29.99
C ARG A 146 -49.55 -6.82 29.28
N VAL A 147 -48.64 -7.76 29.06
CA VAL A 147 -47.42 -7.53 28.28
C VAL A 147 -47.60 -8.17 26.91
N ILE A 148 -47.39 -7.38 25.85
CA ILE A 148 -47.35 -7.86 24.47
C ILE A 148 -45.91 -7.76 24.00
N ALA A 149 -45.36 -8.86 23.50
CA ALA A 149 -43.99 -8.91 23.03
C ALA A 149 -43.90 -9.49 21.63
N GLY A 150 -43.01 -8.94 20.82
CA GLY A 150 -42.78 -9.32 19.44
C GLY A 150 -41.30 -9.62 19.18
N LEU A 151 -41.04 -10.65 18.38
CA LEU A 151 -39.72 -10.92 17.79
C LEU A 151 -39.81 -10.64 16.28
N GLU A 152 -39.02 -9.69 15.81
CA GLU A 152 -38.89 -9.38 14.38
C GLU A 152 -38.31 -10.58 13.63
N ILE A 153 -38.98 -10.98 12.55
CA ILE A 153 -38.50 -12.01 11.64
C ILE A 153 -38.01 -11.31 10.37
N PRO A 154 -36.73 -11.49 9.99
CA PRO A 154 -36.21 -10.90 8.76
C PRO A 154 -36.90 -11.54 7.54
N ASP A 155 -37.10 -10.74 6.49
CA ASP A 155 -37.71 -11.21 5.23
C ASP A 155 -36.91 -12.34 4.54
N THR A 156 -35.65 -12.53 4.92
CA THR A 156 -34.78 -13.62 4.43
C THR A 156 -34.14 -14.39 5.59
N ALA A 157 -34.18 -15.72 5.51
CA ALA A 157 -33.55 -16.60 6.51
C ALA A 157 -32.06 -16.86 6.21
N ASP A 158 -31.70 -16.81 4.93
CA ASP A 158 -30.34 -16.88 4.36
C ASP A 158 -30.38 -16.17 2.98
N ASP A 159 -29.23 -15.90 2.35
CA ASP A 159 -29.14 -15.27 1.01
C ASP A 159 -29.93 -16.04 -0.08
N ARG A 160 -30.39 -17.27 0.20
CA ARG A 160 -31.08 -18.19 -0.73
C ARG A 160 -32.57 -18.40 -0.45
N PHE A 161 -33.06 -18.02 0.74
CA PHE A 161 -34.41 -18.37 1.17
C PHE A 161 -35.16 -17.16 1.74
N SER A 162 -36.31 -16.88 1.15
CA SER A 162 -37.20 -15.80 1.56
C SER A 162 -38.29 -16.34 2.48
N VAL A 163 -38.57 -15.59 3.53
CA VAL A 163 -39.62 -15.86 4.51
C VAL A 163 -40.93 -15.33 3.94
N VAL A 164 -41.93 -16.21 3.84
CA VAL A 164 -43.24 -15.86 3.33
C VAL A 164 -44.33 -16.33 4.30
N PRO A 165 -45.50 -15.65 4.34
CA PRO A 165 -46.62 -16.11 5.15
C PRO A 165 -47.11 -17.50 4.72
N LEU A 166 -47.79 -18.21 5.63
CA LEU A 166 -48.35 -19.54 5.37
C LEU A 166 -49.31 -19.59 4.18
N SER A 167 -49.93 -18.45 3.85
CA SER A 167 -50.83 -18.28 2.69
C SER A 167 -50.12 -18.38 1.34
N SER A 168 -48.80 -18.22 1.29
CA SER A 168 -48.03 -18.33 0.05
C SER A 168 -47.95 -19.78 -0.44
N SER A 169 -47.94 -19.96 -1.77
CA SER A 169 -47.86 -21.27 -2.43
C SER A 169 -46.41 -21.77 -2.49
N GLY A 170 -46.20 -23.04 -2.15
CA GLY A 170 -44.86 -23.65 -2.06
C GLY A 170 -44.09 -23.30 -0.78
N GLY A 171 -42.90 -23.90 -0.63
CA GLY A 171 -42.01 -23.70 0.52
C GLY A 171 -42.17 -24.72 1.66
N VAL A 172 -41.23 -24.67 2.61
CA VAL A 172 -41.20 -25.55 3.80
C VAL A 172 -41.63 -24.75 5.02
N PRO A 173 -42.60 -25.23 5.84
CA PRO A 173 -43.04 -24.52 7.03
C PRO A 173 -41.97 -24.49 8.12
N VAL A 174 -41.92 -23.38 8.85
CA VAL A 174 -41.12 -23.17 10.06
C VAL A 174 -42.11 -23.07 11.22
N SER A 175 -41.93 -23.96 12.19
CA SER A 175 -42.81 -24.11 13.34
C SER A 175 -42.16 -23.60 14.62
N VAL A 176 -42.96 -22.97 15.48
CA VAL A 176 -42.56 -22.56 16.83
C VAL A 176 -43.46 -23.28 17.81
N GLY A 177 -42.88 -24.05 18.74
CA GLY A 177 -43.67 -24.88 19.67
C GLY A 177 -44.51 -25.98 18.99
N GLY A 178 -44.13 -26.41 17.78
CA GLY A 178 -44.88 -27.41 17.00
C GLY A 178 -46.01 -26.84 16.13
N VAL A 179 -46.28 -25.53 16.22
CA VAL A 179 -47.28 -24.85 15.38
C VAL A 179 -46.58 -24.14 14.21
N PRO A 180 -46.96 -24.41 12.95
CA PRO A 180 -46.37 -23.74 11.78
C PRO A 180 -46.75 -22.27 11.78
N GLN A 181 -45.76 -21.38 11.62
CA GLN A 181 -45.95 -19.92 11.71
C GLN A 181 -45.75 -19.22 10.36
N PHE A 182 -44.75 -19.64 9.59
CA PHE A 182 -44.42 -19.11 8.26
C PHE A 182 -43.73 -20.17 7.41
N LYS A 183 -43.44 -19.89 6.14
CA LYS A 183 -42.71 -20.81 5.24
C LYS A 183 -41.42 -20.18 4.72
N LEU A 184 -40.47 -21.03 4.37
CA LEU A 184 -39.30 -20.66 3.58
C LEU A 184 -39.50 -21.08 2.13
N VAL A 185 -39.39 -20.12 1.21
CA VAL A 185 -39.41 -20.36 -0.23
C VAL A 185 -38.01 -20.13 -0.78
N ASN A 186 -37.58 -21.00 -1.70
CA ASN A 186 -36.32 -20.84 -2.41
C ASN A 186 -36.46 -19.66 -3.37
N ASP A 187 -35.67 -18.62 -3.15
CA ASP A 187 -35.78 -17.41 -3.96
C ASP A 187 -34.97 -17.61 -5.24
N ALA A 188 -35.66 -17.85 -6.36
CA ALA A 188 -35.01 -17.89 -7.67
C ALA A 188 -34.66 -16.48 -8.18
N LEU A 189 -35.23 -15.42 -7.58
CA LEU A 189 -35.12 -14.04 -8.01
C LEU A 189 -34.37 -13.14 -6.99
N GLY A 190 -34.36 -13.50 -5.71
CA GLY A 190 -33.59 -12.86 -4.65
C GLY A 190 -32.18 -13.45 -4.55
N ASN A 191 -31.17 -12.63 -4.90
CA ASN A 191 -29.73 -12.88 -4.72
C ASN A 191 -29.33 -14.37 -4.75
N SER A 192 -29.40 -14.99 -5.93
CA SER A 192 -28.79 -16.29 -6.20
C SER A 192 -27.44 -16.40 -5.49
N ALA A 193 -27.30 -17.48 -4.70
CA ALA A 193 -26.16 -17.76 -3.83
C ALA A 193 -24.88 -17.13 -4.39
N LYS A 194 -24.38 -16.07 -3.73
CA LYS A 194 -23.17 -15.36 -4.15
C LYS A 194 -22.04 -16.39 -4.27
N ALA A 195 -21.84 -16.96 -5.45
CA ALA A 195 -20.57 -17.56 -5.78
C ALA A 195 -19.60 -16.37 -5.71
N ASP A 196 -18.73 -16.36 -4.71
CA ASP A 196 -17.76 -15.29 -4.54
C ASP A 196 -16.95 -15.19 -5.83
N ALA A 197 -17.23 -14.16 -6.64
CA ALA A 197 -16.55 -13.86 -7.90
C ALA A 197 -15.02 -13.84 -7.74
N TRP A 198 -14.59 -13.50 -6.53
CA TRP A 198 -13.23 -13.50 -6.07
C TRP A 198 -12.59 -14.89 -6.04
N LEU A 199 -13.35 -15.96 -5.77
CA LEU A 199 -12.84 -17.34 -5.81
C LEU A 199 -12.36 -17.71 -7.21
N ILE A 200 -13.09 -17.33 -8.26
CA ILE A 200 -12.71 -17.59 -9.65
C ILE A 200 -11.43 -16.81 -10.01
N LEU A 201 -11.40 -15.51 -9.67
CA LEU A 201 -10.23 -14.67 -9.90
C LEU A 201 -9.01 -15.17 -9.11
N CYS A 202 -9.20 -15.59 -7.85
CA CYS A 202 -8.16 -16.15 -7.01
C CYS A 202 -7.67 -17.50 -7.53
N ALA A 203 -8.57 -18.40 -7.97
CA ALA A 203 -8.20 -19.67 -8.59
C ALA A 203 -7.31 -19.42 -9.81
N TYR A 204 -7.72 -18.52 -10.70
CA TYR A 204 -6.91 -18.15 -11.87
C TYR A 204 -5.54 -17.55 -11.47
N LEU A 205 -5.51 -16.67 -10.47
CA LEU A 205 -4.27 -16.08 -9.97
C LEU A 205 -3.33 -17.14 -9.38
N PHE A 206 -3.85 -18.07 -8.57
CA PHE A 206 -3.07 -19.19 -8.01
C PHE A 206 -2.54 -20.11 -9.09
N PHE A 207 -3.32 -20.38 -10.15
CA PHE A 207 -2.85 -21.11 -11.32
C PHE A 207 -1.68 -20.39 -12.01
N LEU A 208 -1.81 -19.09 -12.27
CA LEU A 208 -0.72 -18.29 -12.88
C LEU A 208 0.56 -18.29 -12.02
N VAL A 209 0.42 -18.16 -10.69
CA VAL A 209 1.54 -18.24 -9.75
C VAL A 209 2.17 -19.63 -9.76
N ALA A 210 1.37 -20.70 -9.74
CA ALA A 210 1.86 -22.08 -9.83
C ALA A 210 2.64 -22.32 -11.12
N SER A 211 2.13 -21.86 -12.26
CA SER A 211 2.80 -21.91 -13.57
C SER A 211 4.14 -21.18 -13.56
N CYS A 212 4.19 -19.97 -12.98
CA CYS A 212 5.44 -19.23 -12.81
C CYS A 212 6.45 -19.96 -11.92
N LEU A 213 6.02 -20.52 -10.78
CA LEU A 213 6.89 -21.25 -9.87
C LEU A 213 7.43 -22.54 -10.49
N TYR A 214 6.60 -23.26 -11.25
CA TYR A 214 7.01 -24.45 -12.02
C TYR A 214 8.09 -24.12 -13.05
N PHE A 215 7.91 -23.02 -13.78
CA PHE A 215 8.93 -22.55 -14.73
C PHE A 215 10.23 -22.11 -14.03
N ALA A 216 10.11 -21.45 -12.87
CA ALA A 216 11.23 -20.93 -12.08
C ALA A 216 12.28 -21.99 -11.72
N GLU A 217 11.87 -23.24 -11.62
CA GLU A 217 12.69 -24.35 -11.16
C GLU A 217 13.73 -24.78 -12.21
N LYS A 218 13.29 -25.08 -13.44
CA LYS A 218 14.17 -25.67 -14.47
C LYS A 218 14.64 -24.69 -15.54
N LYS A 219 13.99 -23.52 -15.70
CA LYS A 219 14.39 -22.42 -16.60
C LYS A 219 14.86 -22.86 -18.01
N SER A 220 14.14 -23.80 -18.62
CA SER A 220 14.43 -24.31 -19.97
C SER A 220 13.51 -23.68 -21.02
N LEU A 221 14.01 -23.43 -22.23
CA LEU A 221 13.24 -22.81 -23.32
C LEU A 221 12.01 -23.66 -23.72
N ARG A 222 12.14 -24.99 -23.71
CA ARG A 222 11.01 -25.91 -24.00
C ARG A 222 9.87 -25.72 -22.98
N ARG A 223 10.23 -25.70 -21.69
CA ARG A 223 9.27 -25.49 -20.60
C ARG A 223 8.64 -24.11 -20.62
N TYR A 224 9.35 -23.09 -21.10
CA TYR A 224 8.80 -21.75 -21.27
C TYR A 224 7.61 -21.78 -22.24
N VAL A 225 7.77 -22.41 -23.41
CA VAL A 225 6.69 -22.54 -24.40
C VAL A 225 5.51 -23.34 -23.85
N GLU A 226 5.79 -24.46 -23.17
CA GLU A 226 4.76 -25.27 -22.50
C GLU A 226 3.96 -24.44 -21.47
N THR A 227 4.63 -23.67 -20.60
CA THR A 227 3.94 -22.82 -19.60
C THR A 227 3.17 -21.65 -20.21
N LEU A 228 3.67 -21.07 -21.31
CA LEU A 228 2.99 -19.98 -22.00
C LEU A 228 1.71 -20.48 -22.67
N GLY A 229 1.76 -21.65 -23.31
CA GLY A 229 0.60 -22.31 -23.89
C GLY A 229 -0.45 -22.69 -22.83
N ALA A 230 -0.01 -23.21 -21.68
CA ALA A 230 -0.90 -23.52 -20.56
C ALA A 230 -1.61 -22.26 -20.01
N ASN A 231 -0.89 -21.14 -19.88
CA ASN A 231 -1.50 -19.87 -19.45
C ASN A 231 -2.53 -19.34 -20.45
N LEU A 232 -2.29 -19.48 -21.76
CA LEU A 232 -3.23 -19.07 -22.80
C LEU A 232 -4.50 -19.92 -22.80
N LEU A 233 -4.36 -21.25 -22.67
CA LEU A 233 -5.50 -22.16 -22.56
C LEU A 233 -6.33 -21.90 -21.30
N ALA A 234 -5.67 -21.68 -20.16
CA ALA A 234 -6.34 -21.32 -18.91
C ALA A 234 -7.08 -19.98 -19.01
N LEU A 235 -6.50 -18.99 -19.71
CA LEU A 235 -7.17 -17.71 -19.98
C LEU A 235 -8.42 -17.92 -20.83
N LEU A 236 -8.34 -18.69 -21.92
CA LEU A 236 -9.49 -18.97 -22.77
C LEU A 236 -10.60 -19.70 -22.01
N ALA A 237 -10.25 -20.72 -21.23
CA ALA A 237 -11.21 -21.44 -20.39
C ALA A 237 -11.90 -20.52 -19.37
N ALA A 238 -11.12 -19.70 -18.65
CA ALA A 238 -11.65 -18.72 -17.69
C ALA A 238 -12.51 -17.64 -18.38
N TYR A 239 -12.14 -17.22 -19.60
CA TYR A 239 -12.88 -16.24 -20.38
C TYR A 239 -14.25 -16.76 -20.84
N PHE A 240 -14.32 -17.99 -21.35
CA PHE A 240 -15.59 -18.63 -21.75
C PHE A 240 -16.48 -18.91 -20.54
N TRP A 241 -15.90 -19.42 -19.45
CA TRP A 241 -16.63 -19.66 -18.20
C TRP A 241 -17.13 -18.38 -17.54
N GLY A 242 -16.33 -17.30 -17.56
CA GLY A 242 -16.77 -15.98 -17.09
C GLY A 242 -17.93 -15.42 -17.91
N ARG A 243 -18.03 -15.78 -19.20
CA ARG A 243 -19.10 -15.32 -20.09
C ARG A 243 -20.43 -15.99 -19.77
N THR A 244 -20.43 -17.24 -19.32
CA THR A 244 -21.65 -17.92 -18.87
C THR A 244 -22.18 -17.37 -17.55
N LEU A 245 -21.32 -16.76 -16.73
CA LEU A 245 -21.65 -16.19 -15.41
C LEU A 245 -22.13 -14.72 -15.45
N ARG A 246 -22.49 -14.20 -16.63
CA ARG A 246 -22.75 -12.76 -16.85
C ARG A 246 -23.98 -12.23 -16.08
N SER A 247 -24.98 -13.07 -15.84
CA SER A 247 -26.19 -12.72 -15.08
C SER A 247 -26.04 -12.95 -13.57
N ASP A 248 -25.21 -13.92 -13.19
CA ASP A 248 -25.26 -14.48 -11.84
C ASP A 248 -24.18 -13.86 -10.91
N VAL A 249 -23.13 -13.26 -11.49
CA VAL A 249 -21.98 -12.76 -10.72
C VAL A 249 -21.73 -11.28 -10.98
N ARG A 250 -21.77 -10.44 -9.92
CA ARG A 250 -21.64 -8.97 -10.03
C ARG A 250 -20.38 -8.49 -10.76
N VAL A 251 -19.21 -9.09 -10.54
CA VAL A 251 -17.94 -8.70 -11.23
C VAL A 251 -18.00 -8.99 -12.74
N PHE A 252 -18.75 -10.03 -13.14
CA PHE A 252 -18.96 -10.40 -14.54
C PHE A 252 -20.22 -9.74 -15.13
N SER A 253 -20.95 -8.95 -14.32
CA SER A 253 -22.15 -8.26 -14.75
C SER A 253 -21.83 -7.06 -15.65
N PRO A 254 -22.56 -6.88 -16.75
CA PRO A 254 -22.41 -5.73 -17.63
C PRO A 254 -22.86 -4.42 -16.97
N LEU A 255 -23.62 -4.48 -15.87
CA LEU A 255 -24.04 -3.28 -15.11
C LEU A 255 -22.87 -2.57 -14.43
N VAL A 256 -21.80 -3.31 -14.09
CA VAL A 256 -20.60 -2.73 -13.49
C VAL A 256 -19.72 -2.10 -14.56
N TYR A 257 -19.46 -2.84 -15.64
CA TYR A 257 -18.68 -2.39 -16.79
C TYR A 257 -18.95 -3.30 -17.99
N ALA A 258 -19.10 -2.71 -19.17
CA ALA A 258 -19.08 -3.43 -20.43
C ALA A 258 -18.61 -2.51 -21.56
N ASP A 259 -17.67 -2.99 -22.37
CA ASP A 259 -17.21 -2.29 -23.57
C ASP A 259 -16.93 -3.28 -24.71
N GLY A 260 -17.96 -3.54 -25.51
CA GLY A 260 -17.90 -4.44 -26.66
C GLY A 260 -17.80 -5.94 -26.29
N ALA A 261 -17.40 -6.74 -27.27
CA ALA A 261 -17.45 -8.21 -27.17
C ALA A 261 -16.28 -8.82 -26.36
N VAL A 262 -15.10 -8.17 -26.37
CA VAL A 262 -13.89 -8.65 -25.69
C VAL A 262 -13.88 -8.23 -24.21
N PHE A 263 -14.27 -6.99 -23.92
CA PHE A 263 -14.34 -6.45 -22.56
C PHE A 263 -15.79 -6.43 -22.06
N TYR A 264 -16.45 -7.59 -22.13
CA TYR A 264 -17.87 -7.73 -21.80
C TYR A 264 -18.19 -7.53 -20.31
N SER A 265 -17.16 -7.56 -19.44
CA SER A 265 -17.28 -7.39 -17.99
C SER A 265 -15.96 -6.95 -17.35
N LEU A 266 -16.02 -6.46 -16.10
CA LEU A 266 -14.82 -6.09 -15.33
C LEU A 266 -13.94 -7.32 -15.05
N GLY A 267 -14.55 -8.46 -14.72
CA GLY A 267 -13.83 -9.72 -14.50
C GLY A 267 -12.99 -10.14 -15.70
N ALA A 268 -13.53 -9.99 -16.92
CA ALA A 268 -12.80 -10.28 -18.15
C ALA A 268 -11.56 -9.38 -18.31
N VAL A 269 -11.67 -8.08 -18.00
CA VAL A 269 -10.53 -7.15 -18.03
C VAL A 269 -9.43 -7.57 -17.04
N LEU A 270 -9.82 -7.91 -15.81
CA LEU A 270 -8.86 -8.34 -14.78
C LEU A 270 -8.12 -9.61 -15.18
N LEU A 271 -8.84 -10.62 -15.71
CA LEU A 271 -8.25 -11.86 -16.20
C LEU A 271 -7.23 -11.61 -17.30
N ILE A 272 -7.57 -10.78 -18.30
CA ILE A 272 -6.67 -10.43 -19.40
C ILE A 272 -5.44 -9.69 -18.89
N ASN A 273 -5.60 -8.69 -18.01
CA ASN A 273 -4.48 -7.93 -17.45
C ASN A 273 -3.51 -8.82 -16.65
N PHE A 274 -4.05 -9.75 -15.84
CA PHE A 274 -3.22 -10.71 -15.12
C PHE A 274 -2.48 -11.65 -16.08
N ALA A 275 -3.16 -12.17 -17.12
CA ALA A 275 -2.53 -13.01 -18.12
C ALA A 275 -1.37 -12.32 -18.86
N VAL A 276 -1.58 -11.06 -19.27
CA VAL A 276 -0.55 -10.23 -19.92
C VAL A 276 0.64 -10.02 -18.99
N THR A 277 0.39 -9.61 -17.75
CA THR A 277 1.45 -9.35 -16.75
C THR A 277 2.27 -10.60 -16.49
N PHE A 278 1.62 -11.74 -16.20
CA PHE A 278 2.31 -12.98 -15.91
C PHE A 278 3.07 -13.53 -17.13
N SER A 279 2.55 -13.34 -18.34
CA SER A 279 3.27 -13.68 -19.57
C SER A 279 4.58 -12.91 -19.69
N VAL A 280 4.57 -11.59 -19.43
CA VAL A 280 5.79 -10.77 -19.41
C VAL A 280 6.77 -11.23 -18.32
N VAL A 281 6.28 -11.57 -17.12
CA VAL A 281 7.11 -12.09 -16.03
C VAL A 281 7.77 -13.42 -16.42
N LEU A 282 7.03 -14.33 -17.05
CA LEU A 282 7.58 -15.59 -17.59
C LEU A 282 8.69 -15.32 -18.61
N THR A 283 8.47 -14.39 -19.55
CA THR A 283 9.48 -14.00 -20.55
C THR A 283 10.72 -13.43 -19.87
N TYR A 284 10.55 -12.57 -18.86
CA TYR A 284 11.66 -12.03 -18.07
C TYR A 284 12.44 -13.11 -17.32
N MET A 285 11.77 -14.14 -16.78
CA MET A 285 12.43 -15.27 -16.13
C MET A 285 13.24 -16.11 -17.13
N ALA A 286 12.76 -16.23 -18.38
CA ALA A 286 13.42 -16.93 -19.49
C ALA A 286 14.59 -16.16 -20.11
N ARG A 287 14.82 -14.89 -19.72
CA ARG A 287 15.77 -13.97 -20.37
C ARG A 287 17.19 -14.52 -20.60
N ARG A 288 17.73 -15.35 -19.70
CA ARG A 288 19.08 -15.94 -19.84
C ARG A 288 19.14 -17.01 -20.95
N GLY A 289 18.05 -17.75 -21.14
CA GLY A 289 17.92 -18.71 -22.23
C GLY A 289 17.74 -17.98 -23.55
N LEU A 290 16.85 -16.99 -23.58
CA LEU A 290 16.63 -16.11 -24.73
C LEU A 290 17.91 -15.40 -25.17
N TYR A 291 18.65 -14.80 -24.23
CA TYR A 291 19.88 -14.08 -24.53
C TYR A 291 20.96 -14.97 -25.14
N ARG A 292 21.10 -16.22 -24.65
CA ARG A 292 22.03 -17.21 -25.24
C ARG A 292 21.60 -17.59 -26.66
N TYR A 293 20.31 -17.80 -26.89
CA TYR A 293 19.75 -18.08 -28.22
C TYR A 293 19.96 -16.93 -29.21
N ILE A 294 19.81 -15.69 -28.76
CA ILE A 294 20.01 -14.48 -29.57
C ILE A 294 21.50 -14.27 -29.93
N ARG A 295 22.43 -14.56 -29.00
CA ARG A 295 23.88 -14.37 -29.19
C ARG A 295 24.52 -15.43 -30.11
N GLN A 296 23.87 -16.57 -30.33
CA GLN A 296 24.35 -17.63 -31.23
C GLN A 296 24.24 -17.26 -32.72
N ASP A 297 23.54 -16.18 -33.08
CA ASP A 297 23.46 -15.70 -34.47
C ASP A 297 24.57 -14.67 -34.74
N ARG A 298 25.50 -15.00 -35.65
CA ARG A 298 26.65 -14.17 -36.04
C ARG A 298 26.24 -12.85 -36.72
N SER A 299 25.03 -12.75 -37.25
CA SER A 299 24.48 -11.50 -37.78
C SER A 299 23.60 -10.84 -36.73
N GLY A 300 23.82 -9.56 -36.42
CA GLY A 300 23.04 -8.80 -35.43
C GLY A 300 21.55 -8.59 -35.76
N ARG A 301 20.95 -9.41 -36.63
CA ARG A 301 19.56 -9.32 -37.11
C ARG A 301 18.57 -9.83 -36.06
N ARG A 302 18.80 -11.01 -35.46
CA ARG A 302 17.95 -11.56 -34.39
C ARG A 302 17.91 -10.67 -33.14
N GLY A 303 19.05 -10.06 -32.79
CA GLY A 303 19.13 -9.09 -31.69
C GLY A 303 18.28 -7.84 -31.95
N ARG A 304 18.32 -7.29 -33.17
CA ARG A 304 17.51 -6.14 -33.59
C ARG A 304 16.00 -6.45 -33.63
N ILE A 305 15.61 -7.64 -34.08
CA ILE A 305 14.20 -8.06 -34.08
C ILE A 305 13.69 -8.20 -32.64
N PHE A 306 14.46 -8.81 -31.74
CA PHE A 306 14.08 -8.94 -30.34
C PHE A 306 14.01 -7.60 -29.60
N SER A 307 14.92 -6.67 -29.89
CA SER A 307 14.86 -5.33 -29.30
C SER A 307 13.68 -4.53 -29.86
N ALA A 308 13.41 -4.61 -31.17
CA ALA A 308 12.23 -4.00 -31.78
C ALA A 308 10.92 -4.56 -31.21
N LEU A 309 10.82 -5.89 -31.04
CA LEU A 309 9.66 -6.53 -30.42
C LEU A 309 9.48 -6.09 -28.96
N GLY A 310 10.58 -6.00 -28.19
CA GLY A 310 10.52 -5.51 -26.80
C GLY A 310 10.03 -4.07 -26.70
N VAL A 311 10.49 -3.17 -27.58
CA VAL A 311 10.00 -1.79 -27.66
C VAL A 311 8.52 -1.75 -28.09
N LEU A 312 8.12 -2.56 -29.07
CA LEU A 312 6.74 -2.65 -29.54
C LEU A 312 5.81 -3.18 -28.44
N CYS A 313 6.24 -4.15 -27.62
CA CYS A 313 5.50 -4.60 -26.45
C CYS A 313 5.35 -3.48 -25.39
N ILE A 314 6.38 -2.67 -25.14
CA ILE A 314 6.29 -1.53 -24.21
C ILE A 314 5.28 -0.51 -24.72
N LEU A 315 5.37 -0.11 -25.99
CA LEU A 315 4.41 0.81 -26.61
C LEU A 315 2.99 0.23 -26.63
N GLY A 316 2.87 -1.08 -26.91
CA GLY A 316 1.61 -1.81 -26.87
C GLY A 316 0.97 -1.79 -25.48
N ILE A 317 1.74 -2.03 -24.42
CA ILE A 317 1.23 -1.96 -23.03
C ILE A 317 0.79 -0.54 -22.68
N LEU A 318 1.54 0.49 -23.08
CA LEU A 318 1.15 1.90 -22.84
C LEU A 318 -0.15 2.26 -23.58
N PHE A 319 -0.25 1.91 -24.86
CA PHE A 319 -1.46 2.15 -25.65
C PHE A 319 -2.67 1.38 -25.10
N TYR A 320 -2.47 0.10 -24.76
CA TYR A 320 -3.49 -0.75 -24.14
C TYR A 320 -3.96 -0.18 -22.80
N THR A 321 -3.02 0.27 -21.96
CA THR A 321 -3.33 0.92 -20.68
C THR A 321 -4.19 2.16 -20.88
N GLN A 322 -3.80 3.06 -21.81
CA GLN A 322 -4.56 4.27 -22.09
C GLN A 322 -5.96 3.98 -22.64
N PHE A 323 -6.08 3.00 -23.55
CA PHE A 323 -7.35 2.58 -24.12
C PHE A 323 -8.29 2.00 -23.06
N LEU A 324 -7.82 1.02 -22.27
CA LEU A 324 -8.61 0.42 -21.20
C LEU A 324 -8.99 1.41 -20.12
N PHE A 325 -8.06 2.27 -19.69
CA PHE A 325 -8.33 3.23 -18.64
C PHE A 325 -9.39 4.24 -19.08
N ARG A 326 -9.34 4.70 -20.34
CA ARG A 326 -10.40 5.51 -20.95
C ARG A 326 -11.74 4.78 -21.00
N SER A 327 -11.73 3.51 -21.43
CA SER A 327 -12.92 2.66 -21.53
C SER A 327 -13.59 2.46 -20.17
N ILE A 328 -12.83 2.05 -19.14
CA ILE A 328 -13.36 1.83 -17.79
C ILE A 328 -13.91 3.14 -17.23
N ILE A 329 -13.20 4.26 -17.34
CA ILE A 329 -13.73 5.53 -16.83
C ILE A 329 -15.06 5.88 -17.52
N ARG A 330 -15.16 5.74 -18.83
CA ARG A 330 -16.34 6.17 -19.59
C ARG A 330 -17.54 5.23 -19.46
N ASN A 331 -17.29 3.92 -19.47
CA ASN A 331 -18.32 2.88 -19.63
C ASN A 331 -18.52 2.03 -18.37
N SER A 332 -18.11 2.52 -17.19
CA SER A 332 -18.39 1.87 -15.90
C SER A 332 -19.03 2.83 -14.90
N SER A 333 -19.70 2.26 -13.91
CA SER A 333 -20.14 2.97 -12.70
C SER A 333 -19.01 3.18 -11.69
N ILE A 334 -17.80 2.69 -11.97
CA ILE A 334 -16.66 2.73 -11.05
C ILE A 334 -16.05 4.13 -11.03
N VAL A 335 -15.79 4.63 -9.81
CA VAL A 335 -15.05 5.87 -9.59
C VAL A 335 -13.56 5.54 -9.53
N LEU A 336 -12.78 6.12 -10.45
CA LEU A 336 -11.32 5.99 -10.55
C LEU A 336 -10.63 7.34 -10.27
N GLU A 337 -11.28 8.23 -9.54
CA GLU A 337 -10.70 9.52 -9.16
C GLU A 337 -10.15 9.37 -7.74
N LEU A 338 -8.85 9.06 -7.60
CA LEU A 338 -8.22 8.79 -6.29
C LEU A 338 -8.37 9.93 -5.27
N TYR A 339 -8.58 11.16 -5.74
CA TYR A 339 -8.82 12.30 -4.85
C TYR A 339 -10.23 12.26 -4.21
N LYS A 340 -11.15 11.43 -4.73
CA LYS A 340 -12.48 11.13 -4.16
C LYS A 340 -12.44 9.84 -3.33
N LEU A 341 -11.58 9.80 -2.30
CA LEU A 341 -11.31 8.59 -1.51
C LEU A 341 -12.57 7.92 -0.93
N GLY A 342 -13.58 8.70 -0.51
CA GLY A 342 -14.84 8.16 0.02
C GLY A 342 -15.75 7.48 -1.00
N GLU A 343 -15.56 7.76 -2.28
CA GLU A 343 -16.34 7.13 -3.38
C GLU A 343 -15.62 5.90 -3.95
N LEU A 344 -14.43 5.54 -3.44
CA LEU A 344 -13.68 4.40 -3.96
C LEU A 344 -14.29 3.08 -3.49
N SER A 345 -14.67 2.26 -4.46
CA SER A 345 -15.14 0.90 -4.21
C SER A 345 -13.98 -0.10 -4.17
N TYR A 346 -14.24 -1.32 -3.68
CA TYR A 346 -13.29 -2.43 -3.82
C TYR A 346 -12.97 -2.76 -5.30
N TYR A 347 -13.89 -2.47 -6.23
CA TYR A 347 -13.62 -2.57 -7.67
C TYR A 347 -12.58 -1.56 -8.12
N SER A 348 -12.63 -0.32 -7.61
CA SER A 348 -11.64 0.72 -7.88
C SER A 348 -10.25 0.25 -7.47
N ALA A 349 -10.12 -0.34 -6.28
CA ALA A 349 -8.86 -0.91 -5.80
C ALA A 349 -8.34 -2.05 -6.71
N ALA A 350 -9.22 -2.97 -7.11
CA ALA A 350 -8.85 -4.09 -8.01
C ALA A 350 -8.36 -3.59 -9.37
N VAL A 351 -9.04 -2.57 -9.94
CA VAL A 351 -8.62 -1.92 -11.18
C VAL A 351 -7.24 -1.29 -11.03
N TYR A 352 -6.98 -0.53 -9.97
CA TYR A 352 -5.67 0.07 -9.73
C TYR A 352 -4.57 -0.96 -9.53
N VAL A 353 -4.80 -2.02 -8.75
CA VAL A 353 -3.83 -3.12 -8.58
C VAL A 353 -3.50 -3.76 -9.93
N SER A 354 -4.52 -3.99 -10.77
CA SER A 354 -4.36 -4.54 -12.11
C SER A 354 -3.51 -3.63 -13.01
N PHE A 355 -3.77 -2.32 -13.02
CA PHE A 355 -2.99 -1.35 -13.80
C PHE A 355 -1.56 -1.17 -13.27
N ILE A 356 -1.37 -1.22 -11.94
CA ILE A 356 -0.04 -1.15 -11.32
C ILE A 356 0.81 -2.35 -11.75
N LEU A 357 0.24 -3.56 -11.74
CA LEU A 357 0.89 -4.78 -12.21
C LEU A 357 1.20 -4.72 -13.72
N LEU A 358 0.26 -4.22 -14.51
CA LEU A 358 0.42 -4.04 -15.95
C LEU A 358 1.54 -3.03 -16.26
N LEU A 359 1.59 -1.88 -15.60
CA LEU A 359 2.66 -0.89 -15.77
C LEU A 359 4.01 -1.41 -15.23
N ALA A 360 4.03 -2.16 -14.12
CA ALA A 360 5.24 -2.81 -13.63
C ALA A 360 5.85 -3.79 -14.65
N SER A 361 5.03 -4.35 -15.56
CA SER A 361 5.50 -5.18 -16.69
C SER A 361 6.48 -4.44 -17.61
N ILE A 362 6.35 -3.12 -17.75
CA ILE A 362 7.28 -2.28 -18.52
C ILE A 362 8.69 -2.35 -17.92
N VAL A 363 8.81 -2.36 -16.59
CA VAL A 363 10.13 -2.46 -15.91
C VAL A 363 10.80 -3.79 -16.25
N PHE A 364 10.05 -4.90 -16.29
CA PHE A 364 10.57 -6.20 -16.68
C PHE A 364 11.02 -6.24 -18.14
N LEU A 365 10.28 -5.61 -19.05
CA LEU A 365 10.65 -5.49 -20.47
C LEU A 365 11.89 -4.61 -20.68
N ILE A 366 12.00 -3.47 -19.99
CA ILE A 366 13.19 -2.60 -20.05
C ILE A 366 14.43 -3.35 -19.56
N GLN A 367 14.32 -4.10 -18.45
CA GLN A 367 15.44 -4.91 -17.94
C GLN A 367 15.81 -6.06 -18.89
N MET A 368 14.89 -6.52 -19.73
CA MET A 368 15.18 -7.49 -20.78
C MET A 368 16.00 -6.85 -21.91
N LEU A 369 15.74 -5.59 -22.26
CA LEU A 369 16.48 -4.83 -23.28
C LEU A 369 17.89 -4.42 -22.80
N ARG A 370 18.07 -4.12 -21.51
CA ARG A 370 19.36 -3.68 -20.92
C ARG A 370 19.75 -4.52 -19.68
N PRO A 371 20.30 -5.74 -19.84
CA PRO A 371 20.56 -6.64 -18.72
C PRO A 371 21.71 -6.22 -17.78
N GLN A 372 22.56 -5.25 -18.17
CA GLN A 372 23.72 -4.81 -17.39
C GLN A 372 23.43 -3.67 -16.39
N GLN A 373 22.36 -2.89 -16.57
CA GLN A 373 22.00 -1.83 -15.62
C GLN A 373 21.14 -2.40 -14.48
N SER A 374 21.77 -2.73 -13.36
CA SER A 374 21.11 -3.31 -12.18
C SER A 374 20.32 -2.30 -11.33
N GLY A 375 20.36 -1.02 -11.70
CA GLY A 375 19.79 0.09 -10.93
C GLY A 375 18.85 0.97 -11.73
N PHE A 376 17.92 0.39 -12.51
CA PHE A 376 16.83 1.19 -13.07
C PHE A 376 16.16 1.95 -11.92
N GLY A 377 16.00 3.28 -12.07
CA GLY A 377 15.53 4.17 -11.03
C GLY A 377 14.09 3.84 -10.62
N ARG A 378 13.92 2.85 -9.73
CA ARG A 378 12.61 2.38 -9.25
C ARG A 378 11.76 3.54 -8.74
N VAL A 379 12.39 4.45 -8.00
CA VAL A 379 11.77 5.70 -7.53
C VAL A 379 11.29 6.56 -8.70
N LEU A 380 12.14 6.80 -9.70
CA LEU A 380 11.80 7.60 -10.88
C LEU A 380 10.65 6.97 -11.68
N PHE A 381 10.66 5.65 -11.88
CA PHE A 381 9.57 4.95 -12.56
C PHE A 381 8.27 5.00 -11.75
N SER A 382 8.32 4.76 -10.44
CA SER A 382 7.14 4.86 -9.57
C SER A 382 6.51 6.26 -9.62
N VAL A 383 7.34 7.31 -9.61
CA VAL A 383 6.89 8.70 -9.75
C VAL A 383 6.27 8.94 -11.12
N LEU A 384 6.92 8.55 -12.22
CA LEU A 384 6.39 8.76 -13.57
C LEU A 384 5.10 7.97 -13.83
N ALA A 385 5.03 6.72 -13.37
CA ALA A 385 3.84 5.87 -13.50
C ALA A 385 2.66 6.42 -12.68
N ALA A 386 2.93 6.92 -11.47
CA ALA A 386 1.91 7.56 -10.64
C ALA A 386 1.40 8.86 -11.26
N LEU A 387 2.31 9.72 -11.74
CA LEU A 387 1.95 10.96 -12.42
C LEU A 387 1.11 10.68 -13.67
N TYR A 388 1.47 9.65 -14.44
CA TYR A 388 0.72 9.22 -15.63
C TYR A 388 -0.71 8.78 -15.28
N LEU A 389 -0.90 7.89 -14.29
CA LEU A 389 -2.23 7.44 -13.91
C LEU A 389 -3.09 8.56 -13.30
N VAL A 390 -2.51 9.44 -12.49
CA VAL A 390 -3.25 10.60 -11.95
C VAL A 390 -3.67 11.53 -13.07
N ALA A 391 -2.78 11.86 -14.02
CA ALA A 391 -3.11 12.69 -15.18
C ALA A 391 -4.23 12.08 -16.04
N LEU A 392 -4.18 10.77 -16.32
CA LEU A 392 -5.25 10.08 -17.04
C LEU A 392 -6.57 10.12 -16.26
N SER A 393 -6.54 9.87 -14.94
CA SER A 393 -7.75 9.88 -14.10
C SER A 393 -8.38 11.27 -14.03
N ALA A 394 -7.58 12.32 -13.90
CA ALA A 394 -8.06 13.69 -13.86
C ALA A 394 -8.68 14.12 -15.20
N THR A 395 -8.00 13.82 -16.32
CA THR A 395 -8.45 14.24 -17.65
C THR A 395 -9.70 13.50 -18.12
N PHE A 396 -9.71 12.17 -18.01
CA PHE A 396 -10.89 11.38 -18.40
C PHE A 396 -12.02 11.49 -17.39
N GLY A 397 -11.71 11.64 -16.09
CA GLY A 397 -12.69 11.91 -15.05
C GLY A 397 -13.46 13.19 -15.30
N LEU A 398 -12.75 14.29 -15.59
CA LEU A 398 -13.38 15.58 -15.95
C LEU A 398 -14.25 15.47 -17.21
N ARG A 399 -13.83 14.68 -18.21
CA ARG A 399 -14.65 14.45 -19.42
C ARG A 399 -15.92 13.65 -19.12
N LYS A 400 -15.82 12.60 -18.29
CA LYS A 400 -16.97 11.82 -17.82
C LYS A 400 -17.94 12.70 -17.03
N GLU A 401 -17.40 13.52 -16.16
CA GLU A 401 -18.15 14.48 -15.36
C GLU A 401 -18.91 15.48 -16.23
N ARG A 402 -18.26 16.10 -17.23
CA ARG A 402 -18.96 16.98 -18.19
C ARG A 402 -20.13 16.30 -18.89
N GLY A 403 -19.99 15.02 -19.27
CA GLY A 403 -21.07 14.26 -19.89
C GLY A 403 -22.22 13.94 -18.94
N ARG A 404 -21.96 13.74 -17.64
CA ARG A 404 -23.01 13.60 -16.63
C ARG A 404 -23.71 14.92 -16.38
N VAL A 405 -22.93 15.99 -16.24
CA VAL A 405 -23.45 17.33 -15.98
C VAL A 405 -24.29 17.82 -17.15
N SER A 406 -23.93 17.53 -18.41
CA SER A 406 -24.81 17.85 -19.55
C SER A 406 -26.17 17.17 -19.45
N VAL A 407 -26.20 15.91 -19.03
CA VAL A 407 -27.46 15.16 -18.87
C VAL A 407 -28.29 15.77 -17.74
N TRP A 408 -27.68 16.06 -16.58
CA TRP A 408 -28.37 16.69 -15.47
C TRP A 408 -28.85 18.11 -15.78
N ALA A 409 -28.04 18.91 -16.46
CA ALA A 409 -28.42 20.26 -16.85
C ALA A 409 -29.57 20.25 -17.87
N ASN A 410 -29.55 19.32 -18.82
CA ASN A 410 -30.64 19.14 -19.76
C ASN A 410 -31.92 18.66 -19.05
N MET A 411 -31.78 17.77 -18.07
CA MET A 411 -32.89 17.31 -17.26
C MET A 411 -33.45 18.41 -16.35
N LEU A 412 -32.60 19.26 -15.73
CA LEU A 412 -33.00 20.42 -14.91
C LEU A 412 -33.77 21.47 -15.69
N SER A 413 -33.53 21.59 -16.99
CA SER A 413 -34.30 22.49 -17.84
C SER A 413 -35.70 21.96 -18.12
N ILE A 414 -35.90 20.64 -18.08
CA ILE A 414 -37.21 20.00 -18.25
C ILE A 414 -37.87 19.97 -16.87
N GLU A 415 -38.52 21.07 -16.48
CA GLU A 415 -39.23 21.18 -15.19
C GLU A 415 -40.62 20.52 -15.20
N ARG A 416 -40.97 19.82 -16.29
CA ARG A 416 -42.22 19.09 -16.41
C ARG A 416 -42.15 17.77 -15.66
N ASP A 417 -43.03 17.60 -14.68
CA ASP A 417 -43.26 16.30 -14.06
C ASP A 417 -44.15 15.46 -14.97
N ILE A 418 -43.51 14.65 -15.81
CA ILE A 418 -44.19 13.77 -16.78
C ILE A 418 -45.09 12.76 -16.05
N ALA A 419 -44.72 12.30 -14.85
CA ALA A 419 -45.54 11.34 -14.11
C ALA A 419 -46.83 12.02 -13.64
N LEU A 420 -46.71 13.18 -12.99
CA LEU A 420 -47.87 13.99 -12.62
C LEU A 420 -48.75 14.30 -13.84
N GLU A 421 -48.16 14.67 -14.98
CA GLU A 421 -48.90 14.97 -16.21
C GLU A 421 -49.70 13.76 -16.74
N LEU A 422 -49.11 12.56 -16.69
CA LEU A 422 -49.79 11.31 -17.06
C LEU A 422 -50.93 10.98 -16.09
N ASP A 423 -50.73 11.23 -14.80
CA ASP A 423 -51.72 10.96 -13.76
C ASP A 423 -52.86 11.98 -13.79
N LEU A 424 -52.56 13.28 -13.95
CA LEU A 424 -53.56 14.33 -14.16
C LEU A 424 -54.41 14.06 -15.39
N ARG A 425 -53.82 13.54 -16.47
CA ARG A 425 -54.56 13.09 -17.66
C ARG A 425 -55.57 12.00 -17.32
N SER A 426 -55.21 11.06 -16.45
CA SER A 426 -56.11 9.98 -16.04
C SER A 426 -57.26 10.51 -15.16
N MET A 427 -56.99 11.50 -14.31
CA MET A 427 -57.93 12.04 -13.32
C MET A 427 -58.86 13.13 -13.86
N GLU A 428 -58.49 13.80 -14.96
CA GLU A 428 -59.19 14.98 -15.46
C GLU A 428 -60.69 14.73 -15.73
N ASN A 429 -61.03 13.56 -16.29
CA ASN A 429 -62.43 13.22 -16.57
C ASN A 429 -63.21 12.90 -15.29
N ASP A 430 -62.58 12.22 -14.34
CA ASP A 430 -63.19 11.86 -13.06
C ASP A 430 -63.44 13.10 -12.20
N ILE A 431 -62.52 14.07 -12.21
CA ILE A 431 -62.73 15.37 -11.56
C ILE A 431 -63.90 16.10 -12.24
N SER A 432 -63.88 16.19 -13.57
CA SER A 432 -64.92 16.94 -14.33
C SER A 432 -66.34 16.40 -14.16
N SER A 433 -66.49 15.13 -13.78
CA SER A 433 -67.78 14.45 -13.60
C SER A 433 -68.19 14.26 -12.14
N ASP A 434 -67.39 14.75 -11.16
CA ASP A 434 -67.71 14.64 -9.74
C ASP A 434 -68.89 15.53 -9.35
N LEU A 435 -70.04 14.89 -9.09
CA LEU A 435 -71.29 15.54 -8.69
C LEU A 435 -71.16 16.33 -7.38
N VAL A 436 -70.27 15.93 -6.48
CA VAL A 436 -70.06 16.61 -5.20
C VAL A 436 -69.26 17.90 -5.41
N ILE A 437 -68.24 17.89 -6.27
CA ILE A 437 -67.50 19.12 -6.61
C ILE A 437 -68.44 20.12 -7.29
N SER A 438 -69.30 19.64 -8.19
CA SER A 438 -70.35 20.45 -8.82
C SER A 438 -71.27 21.09 -7.77
N ALA A 439 -71.82 20.32 -6.83
CA ALA A 439 -72.69 20.84 -5.78
C ALA A 439 -71.98 21.82 -4.82
N LEU A 440 -70.73 21.52 -4.42
CA LEU A 440 -69.94 22.38 -3.54
C LEU A 440 -69.54 23.69 -4.21
N SER A 441 -69.44 23.72 -5.55
CA SER A 441 -69.05 24.92 -6.30
C SER A 441 -70.10 26.03 -6.24
N ALA A 442 -71.36 25.69 -5.97
CA ALA A 442 -72.45 26.65 -5.81
C ALA A 442 -72.53 27.28 -4.41
N LEU A 443 -71.78 26.77 -3.42
CA LEU A 443 -71.81 27.29 -2.05
C LEU A 443 -70.89 28.51 -1.87
N PRO A 444 -71.32 29.56 -1.14
CA PRO A 444 -70.44 30.62 -0.69
C PRO A 444 -69.31 30.03 0.15
N ASN A 445 -68.05 30.27 -0.22
CA ASN A 445 -66.85 29.67 0.39
C ASN A 445 -66.68 28.15 0.21
N GLY A 446 -67.34 27.53 -0.79
CA GLY A 446 -67.18 26.12 -1.12
C GLY A 446 -65.77 25.71 -1.57
N GLY A 447 -64.88 26.67 -1.87
CA GLY A 447 -63.51 26.43 -2.32
C GLY A 447 -62.67 25.57 -1.36
N TYR A 448 -62.82 25.74 -0.05
CA TYR A 448 -62.09 24.92 0.93
C TYR A 448 -62.59 23.47 0.97
N ALA A 449 -63.91 23.26 0.86
CA ALA A 449 -64.49 21.92 0.80
C ALA A 449 -64.11 21.18 -0.49
N ILE A 450 -64.06 21.90 -1.62
CA ILE A 450 -63.58 21.36 -2.90
C ILE A 450 -62.09 21.03 -2.82
N LEU A 451 -61.28 21.91 -2.23
CA LEU A 451 -59.86 21.66 -2.01
C LEU A 451 -59.65 20.36 -1.25
N ASN A 452 -60.32 20.20 -0.10
CA ASN A 452 -60.21 18.97 0.70
C ASN A 452 -60.61 17.72 -0.11
N ARG A 453 -61.72 17.79 -0.86
CA ARG A 453 -62.16 16.65 -1.68
C ARG A 453 -61.18 16.31 -2.81
N LEU A 454 -60.61 17.31 -3.47
CA LEU A 454 -59.58 17.11 -4.50
C LEU A 454 -58.31 16.51 -3.90
N THR A 455 -57.85 17.03 -2.76
CA THR A 455 -56.65 16.55 -2.08
C THR A 455 -56.81 15.15 -1.50
N GLU A 456 -58.00 14.76 -1.05
CA GLU A 456 -58.23 13.44 -0.43
C GLU A 456 -58.52 12.34 -1.45
N ASN A 457 -59.31 12.62 -2.51
CA ASN A 457 -59.77 11.58 -3.43
C ASN A 457 -58.91 11.43 -4.69
N TYR A 458 -58.32 12.53 -5.18
CA TYR A 458 -57.64 12.54 -6.48
C TYR A 458 -56.15 12.80 -6.31
N LEU A 459 -55.78 13.84 -5.56
CA LEU A 459 -54.41 14.33 -5.48
C LEU A 459 -53.68 13.88 -4.22
N PHE A 460 -54.20 12.88 -3.48
CA PHE A 460 -53.63 12.46 -2.18
C PHE A 460 -52.14 12.16 -2.26
N GLN A 461 -51.71 11.43 -3.31
CA GLN A 461 -50.32 11.07 -3.54
C GLN A 461 -49.41 12.26 -3.91
N TYR A 462 -49.99 13.39 -4.36
CA TYR A 462 -49.26 14.58 -4.79
C TYR A 462 -49.32 15.74 -3.79
N THR A 463 -50.27 15.75 -2.84
CA THR A 463 -50.40 16.78 -1.79
C THR A 463 -49.13 16.96 -0.95
N GLN A 464 -48.26 15.96 -0.94
CA GLN A 464 -46.96 16.03 -0.29
C GLN A 464 -45.95 16.85 -1.13
N ASN A 465 -45.94 16.71 -2.45
CA ASN A 465 -44.94 17.35 -3.31
C ASN A 465 -45.45 18.64 -3.96
N TYR A 466 -46.76 18.85 -3.94
CA TYR A 466 -47.43 19.95 -4.61
C TYR A 466 -48.41 20.65 -3.66
N ASP A 467 -48.39 21.97 -3.70
CA ASP A 467 -49.44 22.83 -3.16
C ASP A 467 -50.61 22.87 -4.14
N VAL A 468 -51.76 22.42 -3.66
CA VAL A 468 -53.02 22.47 -4.40
C VAL A 468 -53.79 23.68 -3.90
N SER A 469 -54.22 24.50 -4.85
CA SER A 469 -55.01 25.71 -4.63
C SER A 469 -56.30 25.59 -5.43
N VAL A 470 -57.43 25.90 -4.81
CA VAL A 470 -58.73 25.90 -5.51
C VAL A 470 -59.30 27.30 -5.47
N VAL A 471 -59.68 27.80 -6.64
CA VAL A 471 -60.42 29.04 -6.77
C VAL A 471 -61.71 28.76 -7.52
N VAL A 472 -62.83 29.13 -6.91
CA VAL A 472 -64.17 28.98 -7.47
C VAL A 472 -64.63 30.34 -7.96
N ILE A 473 -64.99 30.44 -9.23
CA ILE A 473 -65.47 31.66 -9.86
C ILE A 473 -66.89 31.38 -10.34
N GLY A 474 -67.87 31.98 -9.66
CA GLY A 474 -69.26 31.97 -10.10
C GLY A 474 -69.48 32.86 -11.32
N ASN A 475 -70.72 32.91 -11.79
CA ASN A 475 -71.11 33.75 -12.93
C ASN A 475 -71.08 35.27 -12.62
N ASP A 476 -70.98 35.65 -11.34
CA ASP A 476 -70.99 37.03 -10.89
C ASP A 476 -69.56 37.60 -10.76
N THR A 477 -69.29 38.72 -11.44
CA THR A 477 -67.96 39.33 -11.69
C THR A 477 -67.37 40.07 -10.48
N SER A 478 -67.66 39.60 -9.27
CA SER A 478 -67.34 40.28 -8.01
C SER A 478 -65.83 40.44 -7.70
N ASN A 479 -64.93 39.77 -8.44
CA ASN A 479 -63.49 39.99 -8.34
C ASN A 479 -62.80 40.12 -9.73
N PRO A 480 -62.85 41.30 -10.37
CA PRO A 480 -62.29 41.55 -11.70
C PRO A 480 -60.79 41.24 -11.82
N SER A 481 -60.06 41.44 -10.72
CA SER A 481 -58.62 41.17 -10.61
C SER A 481 -58.29 39.69 -10.75
N ALA A 482 -59.11 38.84 -10.13
CA ALA A 482 -58.97 37.39 -10.20
C ALA A 482 -59.24 36.91 -11.63
N VAL A 483 -60.37 37.29 -12.23
CA VAL A 483 -60.73 36.95 -13.61
C VAL A 483 -59.65 37.39 -14.63
N ARG A 484 -59.03 38.55 -14.43
CA ARG A 484 -57.94 39.05 -15.29
C ARG A 484 -56.68 38.19 -15.18
N TYR A 485 -56.22 37.92 -13.96
CA TYR A 485 -55.08 37.04 -13.69
C TYR A 485 -55.28 35.65 -14.31
N PHE A 486 -56.51 35.14 -14.27
CA PHE A 486 -56.84 33.83 -14.82
C PHE A 486 -56.95 33.79 -16.35
N ASN A 487 -57.53 34.81 -16.99
CA ASN A 487 -57.52 34.90 -18.45
C ASN A 487 -56.08 35.03 -18.98
N GLU A 488 -55.19 35.64 -18.20
CA GLU A 488 -53.76 35.69 -18.51
C GLU A 488 -53.10 34.31 -18.39
N LEU A 489 -53.34 33.57 -17.30
CA LEU A 489 -52.89 32.18 -17.09
C LEU A 489 -53.36 31.21 -18.19
N ILE A 490 -54.59 31.36 -18.70
CA ILE A 490 -55.10 30.53 -19.80
C ILE A 490 -54.45 30.93 -21.13
N ARG A 491 -54.18 32.22 -21.34
CA ARG A 491 -53.52 32.72 -22.56
C ARG A 491 -52.05 32.33 -22.63
N THR A 492 -51.36 32.26 -21.49
CA THR A 492 -49.93 31.88 -21.40
C THR A 492 -49.73 30.37 -21.30
N GLY A 493 -50.77 29.62 -20.94
CA GLY A 493 -50.65 28.19 -20.66
C GLY A 493 -50.60 27.33 -21.91
N THR A 494 -49.73 26.31 -21.91
CA THR A 494 -49.71 25.27 -22.93
C THR A 494 -50.47 24.04 -22.43
N PRO A 495 -51.38 23.44 -23.22
CA PRO A 495 -52.08 22.25 -22.78
C PRO A 495 -51.11 21.07 -22.63
N ILE A 496 -51.27 20.28 -21.57
CA ILE A 496 -50.35 19.17 -21.26
C ILE A 496 -50.35 18.12 -22.38
N PHE A 497 -51.52 17.87 -22.97
CA PHE A 497 -51.77 17.04 -24.15
C PHE A 497 -52.92 17.65 -24.97
N GLU A 498 -53.13 17.17 -26.20
CA GLU A 498 -54.22 17.67 -27.07
C GLU A 498 -55.59 17.59 -26.35
N ASN A 499 -56.28 18.73 -26.24
CA ASN A 499 -57.58 18.91 -25.58
C ASN A 499 -57.61 18.65 -24.06
N SER A 500 -56.49 18.73 -23.35
CA SER A 500 -56.49 18.69 -21.87
C SER A 500 -57.14 19.94 -21.26
N ARG A 501 -57.92 19.75 -20.19
CA ARG A 501 -58.38 20.83 -19.30
C ARG A 501 -57.31 21.31 -18.34
N PHE A 502 -56.17 20.62 -18.25
CA PHE A 502 -55.00 21.08 -17.53
C PHE A 502 -54.01 21.79 -18.46
N LEU A 503 -53.52 22.93 -17.98
CA LEU A 503 -52.58 23.80 -18.66
C LEU A 503 -51.28 23.87 -17.86
N TYR A 504 -50.17 23.73 -18.55
CA TYR A 504 -48.82 24.01 -18.06
C TYR A 504 -48.54 25.50 -18.19
N ASN A 505 -48.07 26.14 -17.12
CA ASN A 505 -47.63 27.53 -17.10
C ASN A 505 -46.27 27.63 -16.41
N GLU A 506 -45.35 28.43 -16.97
CA GLU A 506 -44.13 28.84 -16.27
C GLU A 506 -44.41 30.10 -15.46
N GLY A 507 -44.24 30.02 -14.14
CA GLY A 507 -44.32 31.19 -13.26
C GLY A 507 -43.20 32.18 -13.50
N GLY A 508 -43.36 33.44 -13.06
CA GLY A 508 -42.33 34.48 -13.18
C GLY A 508 -41.02 34.19 -12.42
N ASN A 509 -41.05 33.21 -11.51
CA ASN A 509 -39.91 32.64 -10.80
C ASN A 509 -39.46 31.29 -11.41
N GLY A 510 -39.82 31.01 -12.66
CA GLY A 510 -39.48 29.79 -13.39
C GLY A 510 -39.97 28.50 -12.73
N GLN A 511 -40.94 28.57 -11.80
CA GLN A 511 -41.56 27.36 -11.29
C GLN A 511 -42.70 26.94 -12.21
N VAL A 512 -42.71 25.66 -12.56
CA VAL A 512 -43.81 25.06 -13.31
C VAL A 512 -45.06 25.00 -12.45
N ARG A 513 -46.17 25.51 -12.98
CA ARG A 513 -47.49 25.42 -12.37
C ARG A 513 -48.46 24.74 -13.33
N TYR A 514 -49.15 23.73 -12.83
CA TYR A 514 -50.25 23.09 -13.55
C TYR A 514 -51.56 23.73 -13.13
N THR A 515 -52.38 24.13 -14.09
CA THR A 515 -53.66 24.79 -13.83
C THR A 515 -54.77 24.03 -14.55
N GLY A 516 -55.63 23.35 -13.78
CA GLY A 516 -56.82 22.69 -14.27
C GLY A 516 -58.00 23.64 -14.28
N VAL A 517 -58.76 23.68 -15.39
CA VAL A 517 -59.97 24.50 -15.50
C VAL A 517 -61.18 23.59 -15.75
N PHE A 518 -62.05 23.51 -14.75
CA PHE A 518 -63.28 22.71 -14.79
C PHE A 518 -64.51 23.62 -14.79
N ILE A 519 -65.48 23.33 -15.65
CA ILE A 519 -66.71 24.11 -15.77
C ILE A 519 -67.88 23.22 -15.39
N TYR A 520 -68.61 23.62 -14.36
CA TYR A 520 -69.83 22.94 -13.89
C TYR A 520 -71.05 23.81 -14.18
N PHE A 521 -72.13 23.19 -14.63
CA PHE A 521 -73.38 23.88 -14.91
C PHE A 521 -74.45 23.43 -13.91
N LEU A 522 -74.99 24.38 -13.14
CA LEU A 522 -76.11 24.13 -12.24
C LEU A 522 -77.33 24.95 -12.70
N PRO A 523 -78.54 24.34 -12.75
CA PRO A 523 -79.75 25.01 -13.25
C PRO A 523 -80.07 26.36 -12.58
N ASP A 524 -79.82 26.48 -11.28
CA ASP A 524 -80.20 27.66 -10.48
C ASP A 524 -79.05 28.67 -10.29
N TYR A 525 -77.81 28.29 -10.56
CA TYR A 525 -76.60 29.08 -10.26
C TYR A 525 -75.75 29.42 -11.50
N GLY A 526 -76.12 28.89 -12.67
CA GLY A 526 -75.40 29.12 -13.93
C GLY A 526 -74.10 28.35 -14.03
N ALA A 527 -73.19 28.81 -14.89
CA ALA A 527 -71.89 28.18 -15.09
C ALA A 527 -70.90 28.63 -14.01
N THR A 528 -70.37 27.68 -13.24
CA THR A 528 -69.32 27.92 -12.25
C THR A 528 -68.00 27.34 -12.74
N ARG A 529 -66.93 28.13 -12.67
CA ARG A 529 -65.58 27.71 -13.06
C ARG A 529 -64.79 27.38 -11.81
N VAL A 530 -64.35 26.13 -11.70
CA VAL A 530 -63.45 25.66 -10.65
C VAL A 530 -62.07 25.55 -11.24
N MET A 531 -61.14 26.33 -10.69
CA MET A 531 -59.74 26.30 -11.06
C MET A 531 -58.93 25.58 -10.00
N VAL A 532 -58.11 24.64 -10.45
CA VAL A 532 -57.23 23.84 -9.60
C VAL A 532 -55.79 24.19 -9.98
N GLY A 533 -55.13 25.00 -9.16
CA GLY A 533 -53.72 25.32 -9.32
C GLY A 533 -52.87 24.35 -8.52
N ILE A 534 -52.00 23.63 -9.20
CA ILE A 534 -51.04 22.67 -8.63
C ILE A 534 -49.65 23.25 -8.87
N ALA A 535 -48.98 23.66 -7.80
CA ALA A 535 -47.62 24.19 -7.83
C ALA A 535 -46.71 23.29 -7.00
N PRO A 536 -45.47 23.00 -7.42
CA PRO A 536 -44.54 22.24 -6.60
C PRO A 536 -44.26 22.98 -5.29
N LYS A 537 -44.28 22.27 -4.16
CA LYS A 537 -43.84 22.84 -2.88
C LYS A 537 -42.36 23.22 -3.00
N SER A 538 -42.01 24.44 -2.60
CA SER A 538 -40.63 24.87 -2.71
C SER A 538 -39.72 24.03 -1.80
N ASN A 539 -38.63 23.51 -2.37
CA ASN A 539 -37.47 23.00 -1.65
C ASN A 539 -37.71 21.75 -0.76
N ARG A 540 -38.56 20.79 -1.17
CA ARG A 540 -38.75 19.53 -0.40
C ARG A 540 -37.69 18.45 -0.65
N GLU A 541 -36.88 18.59 -1.71
CA GLU A 541 -35.91 17.58 -2.16
C GLU A 541 -34.82 17.22 -1.12
N ASN A 542 -34.56 18.08 -0.12
CA ASN A 542 -33.50 17.88 0.88
C ASN A 542 -34.01 17.77 2.33
N LYS A 543 -35.32 17.74 2.54
CA LYS A 543 -35.87 17.80 3.91
C LYS A 543 -35.87 16.42 4.56
N GLY A 544 -35.31 16.40 5.78
CA GLY A 544 -35.48 15.33 6.77
C GLY A 544 -35.48 13.90 6.23
N TYR A 545 -36.60 13.21 6.33
CA TYR A 545 -36.69 11.76 6.07
C TYR A 545 -36.62 11.39 4.59
N ALA A 546 -37.07 12.27 3.68
CA ALA A 546 -37.06 12.01 2.24
C ALA A 546 -35.63 11.77 1.70
N SER A 547 -34.66 12.56 2.19
CA SER A 547 -33.23 12.42 1.86
C SER A 547 -32.66 11.05 2.26
N LEU A 548 -33.08 10.51 3.42
CA LEU A 548 -32.61 9.23 3.93
C LEU A 548 -33.12 8.07 3.08
N LEU A 549 -34.39 8.14 2.67
CA LEU A 549 -35.05 7.10 1.91
C LEU A 549 -34.63 7.10 0.43
N GLY A 550 -34.09 8.22 -0.07
CA GLY A 550 -33.78 8.38 -1.50
C GLY A 550 -35.02 8.25 -2.40
N ILE A 551 -36.21 8.47 -1.81
CA ILE A 551 -37.49 8.44 -2.51
C ILE A 551 -37.66 9.84 -3.10
N SER A 552 -37.31 9.97 -4.36
CA SER A 552 -37.76 11.11 -5.17
C SER A 552 -39.19 10.86 -5.63
N ALA A 553 -39.97 11.92 -5.82
CA ALA A 553 -41.24 11.79 -6.53
C ALA A 553 -41.00 11.13 -7.89
N PRO A 554 -41.92 10.29 -8.41
CA PRO A 554 -41.80 9.74 -9.75
C PRO A 554 -41.54 10.88 -10.77
N GLY A 555 -40.43 10.83 -11.51
CA GLY A 555 -40.07 11.87 -12.48
C GLY A 555 -39.04 12.92 -12.01
N GLN A 556 -38.74 13.03 -10.72
CA GLN A 556 -37.76 13.99 -10.19
C GLN A 556 -36.29 13.52 -10.36
N ILE A 557 -35.39 14.48 -10.61
CA ILE A 557 -33.97 14.23 -10.90
C ILE A 557 -33.15 14.38 -9.61
N LEU A 558 -32.62 13.27 -9.10
CA LEU A 558 -31.67 13.26 -7.99
C LEU A 558 -30.29 13.77 -8.44
N ILE A 559 -30.07 15.08 -8.30
CA ILE A 559 -28.73 15.66 -8.40
C ILE A 559 -27.96 15.28 -7.14
N PRO A 560 -26.74 14.75 -7.27
CA PRO A 560 -25.92 14.44 -6.10
C PRO A 560 -25.70 15.70 -5.26
N SER A 561 -25.90 15.62 -3.94
CA SER A 561 -25.83 16.73 -2.98
C SER A 561 -24.58 17.62 -3.08
N LYS A 562 -23.45 17.04 -3.54
CA LYS A 562 -22.18 17.74 -3.78
C LYS A 562 -22.17 18.77 -4.91
N TYR A 563 -23.24 18.83 -5.73
CA TYR A 563 -23.39 19.84 -6.77
C TYR A 563 -24.45 20.83 -6.37
N ASP A 564 -24.03 22.09 -6.31
CA ASP A 564 -24.91 23.24 -6.28
C ASP A 564 -25.38 23.50 -7.73
N TYR A 565 -26.56 24.08 -7.90
CA TYR A 565 -27.01 24.51 -9.22
C TYR A 565 -27.70 25.85 -9.18
N ALA A 566 -27.73 26.54 -10.33
CA ALA A 566 -28.51 27.75 -10.56
C ALA A 566 -29.08 27.73 -11.98
N LYS A 567 -30.30 28.25 -12.12
CA LYS A 567 -30.99 28.48 -13.39
C LYS A 567 -31.12 29.98 -13.61
N TYR A 568 -30.74 30.41 -14.81
CA TYR A 568 -30.87 31.77 -15.29
C TYR A 568 -31.79 31.81 -16.51
N VAL A 569 -32.77 32.71 -16.53
CA VAL A 569 -33.56 33.02 -17.74
C VAL A 569 -33.45 34.52 -18.01
N GLY A 570 -33.15 34.90 -19.25
CA GLY A 570 -32.86 36.30 -19.62
C GLY A 570 -31.64 36.89 -18.88
N GLY A 571 -30.81 36.03 -18.29
CA GLY A 571 -29.66 36.43 -17.46
C GLY A 571 -30.00 36.71 -15.99
N GLU A 572 -31.25 36.61 -15.55
CA GLU A 572 -31.65 36.75 -14.15
C GLU A 572 -31.70 35.39 -13.44
N LEU A 573 -31.26 35.35 -12.18
CA LEU A 573 -31.28 34.14 -11.35
C LEU A 573 -32.71 33.85 -10.91
N ILE A 574 -33.17 32.64 -11.22
CA ILE A 574 -34.58 32.25 -11.04
C ILE A 574 -34.72 31.11 -10.04
N ALA A 575 -33.86 30.11 -10.14
CA ALA A 575 -33.81 28.99 -9.21
C ALA A 575 -32.36 28.68 -8.84
N PHE A 576 -32.12 28.28 -7.59
CA PHE A 576 -30.80 27.85 -7.16
C PHE A 576 -30.91 26.80 -6.04
N ARG A 577 -29.90 25.95 -5.94
CA ARG A 577 -29.72 24.95 -4.89
C ARG A 577 -28.27 24.94 -4.47
N GLY A 578 -28.05 24.77 -3.18
CA GLY A 578 -26.73 24.51 -2.61
C GLY A 578 -26.10 25.70 -1.92
N SER A 579 -24.82 25.55 -1.58
CA SER A 579 -24.09 26.48 -0.71
C SER A 579 -23.48 27.68 -1.44
N PHE A 580 -23.29 27.58 -2.75
CA PHE A 580 -22.65 28.61 -3.55
C PHE A 580 -23.55 29.82 -3.73
N ALA A 581 -23.02 31.01 -3.44
CA ALA A 581 -23.71 32.28 -3.61
C ALA A 581 -23.68 32.72 -5.08
N TYR A 582 -24.63 32.21 -5.86
CA TYR A 582 -24.79 32.60 -7.27
C TYR A 582 -25.13 34.09 -7.42
N PRO A 583 -24.56 34.79 -8.40
CA PRO A 583 -24.93 36.18 -8.67
C PRO A 583 -26.39 36.27 -9.11
N THR A 584 -27.12 37.28 -8.65
CA THR A 584 -28.54 37.46 -9.01
C THR A 584 -28.75 37.82 -10.48
N VAL A 585 -27.75 38.44 -11.11
CA VAL A 585 -27.69 38.69 -12.56
C VAL A 585 -26.40 38.10 -13.10
N MET A 586 -26.49 37.40 -14.21
CA MET A 586 -25.37 36.66 -14.78
C MET A 586 -24.23 37.61 -15.20
N ASP A 587 -23.12 37.53 -14.48
CA ASP A 587 -21.96 38.40 -14.66
C ASP A 587 -21.24 38.18 -16.01
N ALA A 588 -20.40 39.13 -16.41
CA ALA A 588 -19.62 39.11 -17.65
C ALA A 588 -18.77 37.83 -17.80
N LEU A 589 -18.27 37.27 -16.67
CA LEU A 589 -17.51 36.02 -16.64
C LEU A 589 -18.37 34.80 -17.02
N PHE A 590 -19.55 34.65 -16.42
CA PHE A 590 -20.47 33.56 -16.72
C PHE A 590 -21.06 33.71 -18.12
N SER A 591 -21.51 34.91 -18.49
CA SER A 591 -22.07 35.18 -19.82
C SER A 591 -21.08 34.99 -20.97
N ARG A 592 -19.77 35.21 -20.76
CA ARG A 592 -18.74 34.89 -21.76
C ARG A 592 -18.55 33.39 -21.92
N ALA A 593 -18.61 32.63 -20.82
CA ALA A 593 -18.48 31.18 -20.84
C ALA A 593 -19.71 30.47 -21.43
N VAL A 594 -20.91 31.06 -21.34
CA VAL A 594 -22.17 30.52 -21.92
C VAL A 594 -22.24 30.65 -23.46
N ARG A 595 -21.40 31.49 -24.08
CA ARG A 595 -21.47 31.77 -25.54
C ARG A 595 -21.07 30.58 -26.43
N ASP A 596 -20.26 29.65 -25.95
CA ASP A 596 -19.87 28.48 -26.73
C ASP A 596 -20.98 27.42 -26.73
N ARG A 597 -21.34 26.86 -27.90
CA ARG A 597 -22.31 25.76 -27.99
C ARG A 597 -21.77 24.52 -27.25
N GLY A 598 -22.38 24.17 -26.11
CA GLY A 598 -22.06 22.97 -25.32
C GLY A 598 -21.85 23.28 -23.83
N VAL A 599 -21.41 22.28 -23.05
CA VAL A 599 -21.02 22.48 -21.65
C VAL A 599 -19.67 23.18 -21.60
N SER A 600 -19.64 24.43 -21.14
CA SER A 600 -18.41 25.12 -20.80
C SER A 600 -18.06 24.91 -19.33
N HIS A 601 -16.78 25.06 -19.00
CA HIS A 601 -16.27 24.84 -17.64
C HIS A 601 -15.40 26.02 -17.23
N LEU A 602 -15.75 26.62 -16.09
CA LEU A 602 -15.07 27.76 -15.49
C LEU A 602 -14.65 27.39 -14.06
N THR A 603 -13.53 27.92 -13.58
CA THR A 603 -13.19 27.86 -12.16
C THR A 603 -13.09 29.27 -11.60
N ALA A 604 -13.97 29.60 -10.67
CA ALA A 604 -14.04 30.90 -10.00
C ALA A 604 -14.43 30.67 -8.52
N ASP A 605 -14.08 31.60 -7.63
CA ASP A 605 -14.52 31.63 -6.22
C ASP A 605 -14.37 30.32 -5.42
N GLY A 606 -13.36 29.50 -5.75
CA GLY A 606 -13.14 28.20 -5.10
C GLY A 606 -14.02 27.06 -5.60
N TYR A 607 -14.86 27.30 -6.60
CA TYR A 607 -15.75 26.32 -7.22
C TYR A 607 -15.34 26.03 -8.68
N ALA A 608 -15.78 24.88 -9.16
CA ALA A 608 -15.76 24.51 -10.57
C ALA A 608 -17.21 24.59 -11.08
N HIS A 609 -17.46 25.51 -11.99
CA HIS A 609 -18.75 25.78 -12.60
C HIS A 609 -18.81 25.11 -13.97
N PHE A 610 -19.91 24.43 -14.23
CA PHE A 610 -20.28 23.82 -15.49
C PHE A 610 -21.51 24.57 -16.00
N LEU A 611 -21.33 25.29 -17.08
CA LEU A 611 -22.39 26.12 -17.64
C LEU A 611 -22.95 25.40 -18.85
N TYR A 612 -24.26 25.26 -18.89
CA TYR A 612 -24.99 24.62 -19.96
C TYR A 612 -26.05 25.58 -20.47
N ARG A 613 -25.96 25.93 -21.76
CA ARG A 613 -26.97 26.74 -22.42
C ARG A 613 -28.06 25.83 -22.97
N VAL A 614 -29.29 26.03 -22.52
CA VAL A 614 -30.45 25.25 -22.97
C VAL A 614 -31.08 25.91 -24.19
N SER A 615 -31.37 27.22 -24.09
CA SER A 615 -31.99 28.03 -25.14
C SER A 615 -31.28 29.38 -25.30
N GLU A 616 -31.79 30.29 -26.14
CA GLU A 616 -31.18 31.62 -26.25
C GLU A 616 -31.24 32.39 -24.93
N ASP A 617 -32.31 32.22 -24.17
CA ASP A 617 -32.56 32.94 -22.93
C ASP A 617 -32.30 32.11 -21.67
N GLU A 618 -32.27 30.77 -21.76
CA GLU A 618 -32.13 29.89 -20.60
C GLU A 618 -30.74 29.25 -20.48
N SER A 619 -30.17 29.34 -19.28
CA SER A 619 -28.87 28.75 -18.93
C SER A 619 -28.90 28.12 -17.54
N VAL A 620 -28.30 26.94 -17.42
CA VAL A 620 -28.15 26.21 -16.15
C VAL A 620 -26.67 26.14 -15.78
N VAL A 621 -26.34 26.50 -14.55
CA VAL A 621 -25.00 26.49 -14.00
C VAL A 621 -24.94 25.47 -12.87
N LEU A 622 -24.21 24.38 -13.04
CA LEU A 622 -23.92 23.43 -11.96
C LEU A 622 -22.54 23.74 -11.39
N SER A 623 -22.41 23.77 -10.07
CA SER A 623 -21.17 24.15 -9.39
C SER A 623 -20.81 23.13 -8.35
N ARG A 624 -19.52 22.85 -8.19
CA ARG A 624 -19.03 22.04 -7.08
C ARG A 624 -17.74 22.62 -6.53
N PRO A 625 -17.36 22.32 -5.28
CA PRO A 625 -16.06 22.70 -4.76
C PRO A 625 -14.91 22.27 -5.70
N LYS A 626 -13.97 23.19 -5.94
CA LYS A 626 -12.80 22.91 -6.79
C LYS A 626 -11.92 21.86 -6.10
N VAL A 627 -11.48 20.88 -6.88
CA VAL A 627 -10.48 19.92 -6.38
C VAL A 627 -9.16 20.66 -6.24
N THR A 628 -8.66 20.73 -5.01
CA THR A 628 -7.39 21.41 -4.71
C THR A 628 -6.21 20.67 -5.32
N MET A 629 -5.13 21.41 -5.63
CA MET A 629 -3.87 20.79 -6.07
C MET A 629 -3.30 19.82 -5.01
N PHE A 630 -3.59 20.09 -3.73
CA PHE A 630 -3.21 19.22 -2.63
C PHE A 630 -3.89 17.85 -2.70
N SER A 631 -5.16 17.78 -3.07
CA SER A 631 -5.89 16.51 -3.26
C SER A 631 -5.26 15.66 -4.39
N TYR A 632 -4.85 16.29 -5.49
CA TYR A 632 -4.11 15.60 -6.55
C TYR A 632 -2.72 15.14 -6.10
N PHE A 633 -2.01 15.95 -5.30
CA PHE A 633 -0.73 15.58 -4.73
C PHE A 633 -0.83 14.34 -3.82
N ILE A 634 -1.85 14.27 -2.95
CA ILE A 634 -2.09 13.10 -2.10
C ILE A 634 -2.39 11.85 -2.93
N ALA A 635 -3.25 11.97 -3.95
CA ALA A 635 -3.54 10.87 -4.86
C ALA A 635 -2.28 10.38 -5.61
N PHE A 636 -1.44 11.30 -6.06
CA PHE A 636 -0.15 11.00 -6.67
C PHE A 636 0.82 10.33 -5.69
N ALA A 637 0.94 10.88 -4.48
CA ALA A 637 1.84 10.41 -3.44
C ALA A 637 1.50 8.99 -2.98
N THR A 638 0.22 8.71 -2.72
CA THR A 638 -0.26 7.37 -2.35
C THR A 638 0.06 6.37 -3.45
N LEU A 639 -0.21 6.72 -4.70
CA LEU A 639 -0.02 5.81 -5.83
C LEU A 639 1.47 5.58 -6.14
N ALA A 640 2.32 6.62 -6.04
CA ALA A 640 3.76 6.52 -6.19
C ALA A 640 4.38 5.60 -5.14
N LEU A 641 3.92 5.72 -3.89
CA LEU A 641 4.33 4.86 -2.79
C LEU A 641 3.92 3.39 -3.02
N VAL A 642 2.68 3.12 -3.41
CA VAL A 642 2.21 1.76 -3.70
C VAL A 642 3.03 1.15 -4.85
N PHE A 643 3.29 1.91 -5.92
CA PHE A 643 4.20 1.47 -6.99
C PHE A 643 5.60 1.14 -6.46
N TYR A 644 6.16 1.99 -5.61
CA TYR A 644 7.50 1.80 -5.06
C TYR A 644 7.60 0.54 -4.21
N LEU A 645 6.63 0.31 -3.31
CA LEU A 645 6.56 -0.88 -2.47
C LEU A 645 6.36 -2.15 -3.30
N LEU A 646 5.50 -2.10 -4.32
CA LEU A 646 5.27 -3.23 -5.22
C LEU A 646 6.52 -3.56 -6.06
N LEU A 647 7.22 -2.57 -6.60
CA LEU A 647 8.49 -2.79 -7.31
C LEU A 647 9.61 -3.28 -6.38
N LEU A 648 9.62 -2.88 -5.10
CA LEU A 648 10.51 -3.44 -4.10
C LEU A 648 10.27 -4.94 -3.90
N ALA A 649 9.00 -5.35 -3.80
CA ALA A 649 8.61 -6.76 -3.64
C ALA A 649 8.92 -7.61 -4.89
N LEU A 650 8.64 -7.08 -6.08
CA LEU A 650 8.81 -7.80 -7.36
C LEU A 650 10.26 -7.84 -7.87
N LEU A 651 11.04 -6.80 -7.58
CA LEU A 651 12.44 -6.68 -7.98
C LEU A 651 13.32 -6.57 -6.73
N PRO A 652 13.42 -7.64 -5.91
CA PRO A 652 14.34 -7.65 -4.79
C PRO A 652 15.74 -7.37 -5.32
N ARG A 653 16.44 -6.45 -4.64
CA ARG A 653 17.83 -6.12 -4.98
C ARG A 653 18.60 -7.44 -4.98
N ARG A 654 19.40 -7.73 -6.02
CA ARG A 654 20.42 -8.78 -5.94
C ARG A 654 21.47 -8.31 -4.94
N SER A 655 21.15 -8.33 -3.66
CA SER A 655 22.16 -8.51 -2.65
C SER A 655 22.64 -9.94 -2.82
N GLY A 656 23.83 -10.11 -3.41
CA GLY A 656 24.66 -11.21 -2.92
C GLY A 656 24.61 -11.09 -1.41
N VAL A 657 24.25 -12.17 -0.72
CA VAL A 657 24.14 -12.22 0.73
C VAL A 657 25.37 -11.50 1.27
N ARG A 658 25.21 -10.24 1.69
CA ARG A 658 26.24 -9.59 2.49
C ARG A 658 26.17 -10.42 3.74
N THR A 659 27.17 -11.28 3.93
CA THR A 659 27.36 -11.96 5.20
C THR A 659 27.17 -10.89 6.29
N PRO A 660 26.34 -11.14 7.30
CA PRO A 660 25.91 -10.12 8.28
C PRO A 660 27.04 -9.66 9.24
N GLY A 661 28.29 -9.60 8.78
CA GLY A 661 29.46 -9.32 9.62
C GLY A 661 30.24 -8.04 9.33
N LYS A 662 30.04 -7.33 8.20
CA LYS A 662 30.96 -6.23 7.84
C LYS A 662 30.60 -4.82 8.37
N ASN A 663 29.33 -4.51 8.66
CA ASN A 663 28.91 -3.15 9.07
C ASN A 663 27.85 -3.16 10.22
N TYR A 664 27.98 -4.02 11.24
CA TYR A 664 26.97 -4.16 12.30
C TYR A 664 26.66 -2.83 13.02
N PHE A 665 27.69 -2.04 13.32
CA PHE A 665 27.54 -0.77 14.03
C PHE A 665 26.80 0.30 13.21
N ILE A 666 27.21 0.53 11.95
CA ILE A 666 26.57 1.48 11.02
C ILE A 666 25.11 1.13 10.81
N ALA A 667 24.82 -0.17 10.62
CA ALA A 667 23.46 -0.65 10.48
C ALA A 667 22.64 -0.41 11.76
N ARG A 668 23.20 -0.72 12.94
CA ARG A 668 22.56 -0.51 14.24
C ARG A 668 22.20 0.96 14.47
N VAL A 669 23.14 1.88 14.23
CA VAL A 669 22.91 3.33 14.36
C VAL A 669 21.82 3.80 13.39
N THR A 670 21.89 3.35 12.13
CA THR A 670 20.85 3.64 11.13
C THR A 670 19.48 3.14 11.58
N TYR A 671 19.39 1.92 12.11
CA TYR A 671 18.14 1.35 12.61
C TYR A 671 17.60 2.10 13.84
N ILE A 672 18.45 2.45 14.80
CA ILE A 672 18.03 3.21 15.99
C ILE A 672 17.51 4.60 15.59
N MET A 673 18.23 5.33 14.75
CA MET A 673 17.79 6.66 14.29
C MET A 673 16.49 6.57 13.50
N THR A 674 16.39 5.63 12.56
CA THR A 674 15.16 5.45 11.78
C THR A 674 13.99 5.03 12.65
N PHE A 675 14.19 4.13 13.63
CA PHE A 675 13.16 3.75 14.58
C PHE A 675 12.69 4.92 15.45
N SER A 676 13.63 5.73 15.98
CA SER A 676 13.28 6.91 16.78
C SER A 676 12.38 7.89 16.01
N LEU A 677 12.69 8.13 14.73
CA LEU A 677 11.90 8.99 13.87
C LEU A 677 10.56 8.37 13.48
N VAL A 678 10.51 7.06 13.22
CA VAL A 678 9.26 6.35 12.95
C VAL A 678 8.34 6.49 14.17
N SER A 679 8.87 6.30 15.38
CA SER A 679 8.12 6.41 16.62
C SER A 679 7.53 7.81 16.82
N THR A 680 8.30 8.88 16.56
CA THR A 680 7.81 10.26 16.70
C THR A 680 6.73 10.60 15.67
N LEU A 681 6.91 10.20 14.41
CA LEU A 681 5.92 10.41 13.35
C LEU A 681 4.63 9.63 13.62
N VAL A 682 4.70 8.38 14.09
CA VAL A 682 3.53 7.58 14.44
C VAL A 682 2.77 8.19 15.63
N ALA A 683 3.48 8.65 16.66
CA ALA A 683 2.86 9.34 17.78
C ALA A 683 2.14 10.62 17.33
N MET A 684 2.78 11.44 16.50
CA MET A 684 2.18 12.66 15.93
C MET A 684 0.94 12.35 15.06
N ALA A 685 0.96 11.25 14.30
CA ALA A 685 -0.18 10.77 13.53
C ALA A 685 -1.35 10.36 14.41
N ALA A 686 -1.10 9.56 15.44
CA ALA A 686 -2.13 9.12 16.36
C ALA A 686 -2.80 10.33 17.06
N VAL A 687 -2.01 11.28 17.56
CA VAL A 687 -2.52 12.51 18.19
C VAL A 687 -3.34 13.33 17.19
N SER A 688 -2.86 13.51 15.96
CA SER A 688 -3.56 14.29 14.94
C SER A 688 -4.90 13.67 14.56
N VAL A 689 -4.97 12.34 14.37
CA VAL A 689 -6.22 11.63 14.04
C VAL A 689 -7.22 11.73 15.18
N VAL A 690 -6.78 11.52 16.43
CA VAL A 690 -7.65 11.67 17.61
C VAL A 690 -8.14 13.10 17.76
N TYR A 691 -7.28 14.10 17.52
CA TYR A 691 -7.64 15.51 17.57
C TYR A 691 -8.70 15.87 16.52
N VAL A 692 -8.48 15.47 15.25
CA VAL A 692 -9.43 15.73 14.15
C VAL A 692 -10.78 15.07 14.43
N TYR A 693 -10.79 13.81 14.87
CA TYR A 693 -12.02 13.10 15.21
C TYR A 693 -12.80 13.79 16.33
N ARG A 694 -12.13 14.10 17.45
CA ARG A 694 -12.77 14.78 18.59
C ARG A 694 -13.25 16.18 18.25
N ARG A 695 -12.46 16.94 17.47
CA ARG A 695 -12.83 18.29 17.02
C ARG A 695 -14.08 18.25 16.15
N ASN A 696 -14.18 17.28 15.24
CA ASN A 696 -15.29 17.16 14.33
C ASN A 696 -16.58 16.70 15.03
N ASP A 697 -16.49 15.73 15.93
CA ASP A 697 -17.62 15.27 16.75
C ASP A 697 -18.20 16.39 17.63
N ALA A 698 -17.33 17.23 18.21
CA ALA A 698 -17.74 18.42 18.95
C ALA A 698 -18.45 19.46 18.07
N ASN A 699 -17.90 19.74 16.88
CA ASN A 699 -18.53 20.67 15.93
C ASN A 699 -19.93 20.19 15.49
N MET A 700 -20.08 18.89 15.22
CA MET A 700 -21.37 18.33 14.81
C MET A 700 -22.40 18.41 15.94
N THR A 701 -21.98 18.13 17.18
CA THR A 701 -22.87 18.26 18.36
C THR A 701 -23.35 19.70 18.55
N LEU A 702 -22.47 20.70 18.31
CA LEU A 702 -22.85 22.12 18.34
C LEU A 702 -23.87 22.46 17.25
N MET A 703 -23.64 22.05 16.00
CA MET A 703 -24.57 22.29 14.88
C MET A 703 -25.95 21.67 15.13
N MET A 704 -25.99 20.43 15.64
CA MET A 704 -27.24 19.75 15.99
C MET A 704 -27.98 20.46 17.13
N SER A 705 -27.24 20.93 18.15
CA SER A 705 -27.79 21.72 19.27
C SER A 705 -28.38 23.04 18.79
N ASP A 706 -27.69 23.79 17.94
CA ASP A 706 -28.17 25.06 17.40
C ASP A 706 -29.41 24.87 16.51
N LYS A 707 -29.46 23.77 15.75
CA LYS A 707 -30.62 23.39 14.94
C LYS A 707 -31.85 23.11 15.81
N ILE A 708 -31.74 22.20 16.79
CA ILE A 708 -32.89 21.86 17.65
C ILE A 708 -33.35 23.06 18.48
N ASN A 709 -32.43 23.92 18.94
CA ASN A 709 -32.78 25.14 19.67
C ASN A 709 -33.58 26.12 18.80
N SER A 710 -33.21 26.27 17.52
CA SER A 710 -33.92 27.15 16.58
C SER A 710 -35.34 26.66 16.32
N ILE A 711 -35.51 25.35 16.08
CA ILE A 711 -36.83 24.73 15.88
C ILE A 711 -37.66 24.82 17.17
N GLN A 712 -37.08 24.49 18.33
CA GLN A 712 -37.75 24.56 19.62
C GLN A 712 -38.23 25.98 19.95
N ALA A 713 -37.42 27.01 19.69
CA ALA A 713 -37.78 28.40 19.94
C ALA A 713 -39.00 28.84 19.11
N LEU A 714 -39.05 28.46 17.83
CA LEU A 714 -40.20 28.73 16.97
C LEU A 714 -41.43 27.95 17.43
N MET A 715 -41.27 26.67 17.75
CA MET A 715 -42.38 25.83 18.22
C MET A 715 -42.96 26.33 19.55
N ASN A 716 -42.14 26.79 20.49
CA ASN A 716 -42.63 27.38 21.75
C ASN A 716 -43.53 28.61 21.49
N ASN A 717 -43.22 29.42 20.47
CA ASN A 717 -44.04 30.57 20.11
C ASN A 717 -45.41 30.14 19.54
N TYR A 718 -45.44 29.13 18.66
CA TYR A 718 -46.70 28.60 18.12
C TYR A 718 -47.51 27.79 19.14
N CYS A 719 -46.84 27.19 20.13
CA CYS A 719 -47.48 26.46 21.22
C CYS A 719 -47.84 27.34 22.42
N ALA A 720 -47.62 28.66 22.35
CA ALA A 720 -47.85 29.56 23.48
C ALA A 720 -49.29 29.51 24.03
N GLY A 721 -50.29 29.42 23.15
CA GLY A 721 -51.71 29.33 23.49
C GLY A 721 -52.27 27.90 23.60
N VAL A 722 -51.42 26.87 23.46
CA VAL A 722 -51.88 25.48 23.48
C VAL A 722 -52.06 24.99 24.90
N THR A 723 -53.20 24.36 25.16
CA THR A 723 -53.55 23.79 26.48
C THR A 723 -53.78 22.29 26.43
N SER A 724 -54.15 21.74 25.27
CA SER A 724 -54.41 20.31 25.07
C SER A 724 -53.85 19.79 23.75
N ASP A 725 -53.57 18.48 23.68
CA ASP A 725 -53.21 17.75 22.47
C ASP A 725 -54.20 17.98 21.31
N ARG A 726 -55.48 18.26 21.61
CA ARG A 726 -56.50 18.55 20.59
C ARG A 726 -56.23 19.85 19.82
N ASP A 727 -55.63 20.85 20.46
CA ASP A 727 -55.33 22.14 19.83
C ASP A 727 -54.23 21.96 18.77
N MET A 728 -53.33 20.99 18.99
CA MET A 728 -52.26 20.62 18.06
C MET A 728 -52.71 19.70 16.92
N GLY A 729 -53.90 19.13 16.99
CA GLY A 729 -54.48 18.30 15.92
C GLY A 729 -55.22 19.10 14.85
N THR A 730 -55.21 20.43 14.93
CA THR A 730 -55.94 21.32 14.01
C THR A 730 -55.18 21.54 12.71
N ALA A 731 -55.90 21.82 11.62
CA ALA A 731 -55.28 22.16 10.34
C ALA A 731 -54.38 23.43 10.44
N GLU A 732 -54.76 24.36 11.31
CA GLU A 732 -53.99 25.60 11.57
C GLU A 732 -52.65 25.29 12.24
N PHE A 733 -52.62 24.38 13.23
CA PHE A 733 -51.37 23.93 13.82
C PHE A 733 -50.50 23.17 12.81
N THR A 734 -51.08 22.29 12.00
CA THR A 734 -50.35 21.57 10.95
C THR A 734 -49.71 22.53 9.94
N ASN A 735 -50.40 23.60 9.55
CA ASN A 735 -49.82 24.63 8.67
C ASN A 735 -48.68 25.39 9.37
N SER A 736 -48.81 25.67 10.67
CA SER A 736 -47.75 26.32 11.45
C SER A 736 -46.53 25.40 11.60
N LEU A 737 -46.75 24.11 11.85
CA LEU A 737 -45.72 23.09 11.91
C LEU A 737 -44.99 22.96 10.55
N GLN A 738 -45.75 22.96 9.46
CA GLN A 738 -45.20 22.94 8.10
C GLN A 738 -44.34 24.18 7.84
N PHE A 739 -44.80 25.37 8.23
CA PHE A 739 -44.02 26.61 8.10
C PHE A 739 -42.71 26.55 8.88
N VAL A 740 -42.72 26.05 10.13
CA VAL A 740 -41.50 25.89 10.93
C VAL A 740 -40.54 24.89 10.28
N GLY A 741 -41.06 23.79 9.73
CA GLY A 741 -40.28 22.81 8.98
C GLY A 741 -39.65 23.40 7.72
N ASP A 742 -40.40 24.25 6.99
CA ASP A 742 -39.94 24.90 5.77
C ASP A 742 -38.87 25.96 6.04
N VAL A 743 -39.03 26.79 7.08
CA VAL A 743 -38.03 27.80 7.49
C VAL A 743 -36.74 27.14 7.96
N ASN A 744 -36.84 26.00 8.64
CA ASN A 744 -35.69 25.28 9.16
C ASN A 744 -35.19 24.18 8.23
N ASP A 745 -35.72 24.00 7.03
CA ASP A 745 -35.33 22.92 6.11
C ASP A 745 -35.21 21.55 6.82
N ALA A 746 -36.22 21.21 7.62
CA ALA A 746 -36.21 20.04 8.49
C ALA A 746 -37.60 19.43 8.57
N ASP A 747 -37.67 18.09 8.58
CA ASP A 747 -38.91 17.43 8.97
C ASP A 747 -39.08 17.50 10.48
N ILE A 748 -40.33 17.70 10.89
CA ILE A 748 -40.68 17.88 12.28
C ILE A 748 -41.83 16.96 12.61
N SER A 749 -41.66 16.19 13.68
CA SER A 749 -42.70 15.37 14.28
C SER A 749 -42.95 15.82 15.71
N ILE A 750 -44.21 16.07 16.04
CA ILE A 750 -44.67 16.49 17.36
C ILE A 750 -45.39 15.32 18.01
N TYR A 751 -44.93 14.97 19.20
CA TYR A 751 -45.49 13.90 20.03
C TYR A 751 -46.13 14.48 21.29
N SER A 752 -47.18 13.84 21.77
CA SER A 752 -47.82 14.16 23.04
C SER A 752 -46.86 13.97 24.22
N THR A 753 -47.21 14.51 25.38
CA THR A 753 -46.51 14.22 26.64
C THR A 753 -46.58 12.74 27.02
N ALA A 754 -47.55 11.99 26.50
CA ALA A 754 -47.63 10.53 26.61
C ALA A 754 -46.76 9.80 25.57
N GLY A 755 -46.16 10.51 24.61
CA GLY A 755 -45.23 9.99 23.61
C GLY A 755 -45.87 9.46 22.32
N SER A 756 -47.14 9.75 22.05
CA SER A 756 -47.84 9.40 20.80
C SER A 756 -47.74 10.51 19.75
N LEU A 757 -47.62 10.16 18.47
CA LEU A 757 -47.52 11.12 17.37
C LEU A 757 -48.83 11.92 17.24
N ILE A 758 -48.75 13.26 17.31
CA ILE A 758 -49.88 14.17 17.11
C ILE A 758 -49.89 14.70 15.68
N ALA A 759 -48.76 15.26 15.24
CA ALA A 759 -48.62 15.90 13.94
C ALA A 759 -47.20 15.73 13.40
N THR A 760 -47.06 15.67 12.08
CA THR A 760 -45.77 15.56 11.41
C THR A 760 -45.79 16.30 10.09
N THR A 761 -44.65 16.86 9.68
CA THR A 761 -44.48 17.43 8.34
C THR A 761 -44.45 16.33 7.26
N ASP A 762 -43.87 15.17 7.57
CA ASP A 762 -43.83 14.00 6.68
C ASP A 762 -44.70 12.86 7.22
N ASN A 763 -45.86 12.65 6.60
CA ASN A 763 -46.78 11.57 6.93
C ASN A 763 -46.40 10.25 6.24
N ASP A 764 -45.63 10.27 5.15
CA ASP A 764 -45.40 9.10 4.31
C ASP A 764 -44.57 8.04 5.04
N VAL A 765 -43.60 8.48 5.84
CA VAL A 765 -42.73 7.60 6.62
C VAL A 765 -43.53 6.83 7.67
N PHE A 766 -44.56 7.43 8.26
CA PHE A 766 -45.44 6.78 9.23
C PHE A 766 -46.58 5.99 8.56
N ASN A 767 -47.16 6.50 7.47
CA ASN A 767 -48.21 5.81 6.70
C ASN A 767 -47.70 4.53 6.03
N ARG A 768 -46.47 4.56 5.51
CA ARG A 768 -45.77 3.37 5.00
C ARG A 768 -45.24 2.50 6.12
N MET A 769 -45.44 2.86 7.39
CA MET A 769 -44.99 2.11 8.56
C MET A 769 -43.47 1.86 8.55
N LEU A 770 -42.70 2.86 8.07
CA LEU A 770 -41.23 2.85 8.08
C LEU A 770 -40.68 3.33 9.42
N LEU A 771 -41.42 4.20 10.13
CA LEU A 771 -41.17 4.59 11.52
C LEU A 771 -42.39 4.28 12.39
N GLY A 772 -42.14 4.01 13.68
CA GLY A 772 -43.20 3.86 14.67
C GLY A 772 -43.80 5.22 15.06
N THR A 773 -45.07 5.22 15.45
CA THR A 773 -45.82 6.42 15.86
C THR A 773 -45.55 6.85 17.31
N ARG A 774 -44.55 6.25 17.97
CA ARG A 774 -44.15 6.56 19.34
C ARG A 774 -42.80 7.26 19.39
N VAL A 775 -42.55 8.02 20.45
CA VAL A 775 -41.22 8.58 20.72
C VAL A 775 -40.25 7.46 21.06
N ASN A 776 -39.00 7.58 20.59
CA ASN A 776 -37.95 6.65 20.97
C ASN A 776 -37.84 6.51 22.50
N GLN A 777 -37.72 5.29 23.01
CA GLN A 777 -37.72 5.02 24.45
C GLN A 777 -36.66 5.87 25.20
N ASP A 778 -35.43 5.91 24.69
CA ASP A 778 -34.33 6.65 25.34
C ASP A 778 -34.61 8.16 25.36
N ALA A 779 -35.25 8.66 24.31
CA ALA A 779 -35.65 10.05 24.21
C ALA A 779 -36.77 10.39 25.19
N TYR A 780 -37.79 9.54 25.25
CA TYR A 780 -38.90 9.70 26.19
C TYR A 780 -38.42 9.65 27.65
N GLU A 781 -37.57 8.68 28.01
CA GLU A 781 -36.99 8.58 29.35
C GLU A 781 -36.18 9.83 29.70
N LYS A 782 -35.27 10.26 28.82
CA LYS A 782 -34.37 11.40 29.11
C LYS A 782 -35.09 12.74 29.15
N ILE A 783 -36.15 12.93 28.37
CA ILE A 783 -36.90 14.19 28.34
C ILE A 783 -37.92 14.27 29.49
N ILE A 784 -38.76 13.24 29.65
CA ILE A 784 -39.87 13.25 30.63
C ILE A 784 -39.37 12.93 32.05
N TYR A 785 -38.59 11.85 32.22
CA TYR A 785 -38.13 11.43 33.53
C TYR A 785 -36.75 12.01 33.88
N GLY A 786 -35.90 12.18 32.88
CA GLY A 786 -34.55 12.75 33.03
C GLY A 786 -34.50 14.28 33.02
N ASN A 787 -35.61 14.96 32.70
CA ASN A 787 -35.72 16.42 32.61
C ASN A 787 -34.63 17.08 31.75
N LYS A 788 -34.15 16.40 30.69
CA LYS A 788 -33.13 16.97 29.80
C LYS A 788 -33.75 17.98 28.84
N ARG A 789 -33.04 19.10 28.64
CA ARG A 789 -33.43 20.15 27.68
C ARG A 789 -33.53 19.65 26.24
N PHE A 790 -32.66 18.73 25.84
CA PHE A 790 -32.73 18.05 24.55
C PHE A 790 -32.01 16.70 24.66
N PHE A 791 -32.29 15.81 23.72
CA PHE A 791 -31.60 14.54 23.59
C PHE A 791 -31.34 14.24 22.11
N ILE A 792 -30.11 13.85 21.81
CA ILE A 792 -29.69 13.46 20.46
C ILE A 792 -29.50 11.95 20.48
N ASN A 793 -30.26 11.24 19.64
CA ASN A 793 -30.15 9.81 19.49
C ASN A 793 -29.63 9.42 18.11
N ARG A 794 -29.04 8.22 17.99
CA ARG A 794 -28.77 7.61 16.68
C ARG A 794 -29.83 6.56 16.40
N GLU A 795 -30.55 6.74 15.30
CA GLU A 795 -31.62 5.85 14.86
C GLU A 795 -31.32 5.32 13.46
N GLU A 796 -32.09 4.34 13.02
CA GLU A 796 -31.88 3.67 11.74
C GLU A 796 -33.19 3.65 10.94
N LEU A 797 -33.12 4.08 9.69
CA LEU A 797 -34.24 4.07 8.73
C LEU A 797 -33.75 3.45 7.42
N ALA A 798 -34.44 2.40 6.94
CA ALA A 798 -34.10 1.69 5.70
C ALA A 798 -32.62 1.26 5.58
N GLY A 799 -32.00 0.83 6.69
CA GLY A 799 -30.59 0.40 6.74
C GLY A 799 -29.57 1.56 6.79
N ARG A 800 -30.01 2.81 6.89
CA ARG A 800 -29.16 3.99 7.07
C ARG A 800 -29.33 4.57 8.46
N ARG A 801 -28.20 4.86 9.12
CA ARG A 801 -28.21 5.50 10.44
C ARG A 801 -28.25 7.01 10.31
N TYR A 802 -29.09 7.64 11.11
CA TYR A 802 -29.25 9.10 11.17
C TYR A 802 -29.33 9.57 12.63
N PHE A 803 -29.17 10.87 12.85
CA PHE A 803 -29.35 11.45 14.18
C PHE A 803 -30.78 11.97 14.32
N ALA A 804 -31.48 11.56 15.36
CA ALA A 804 -32.79 12.11 15.72
C ALA A 804 -32.62 13.10 16.87
N LEU A 805 -33.07 14.33 16.67
CA LEU A 805 -33.01 15.42 17.65
C LEU A 805 -34.34 15.52 18.38
N TYR A 806 -34.33 15.41 19.70
CA TYR A 806 -35.52 15.49 20.53
C TYR A 806 -35.45 16.67 21.51
N ALA A 807 -36.54 17.41 21.67
CA ALA A 807 -36.65 18.48 22.66
C ALA A 807 -38.09 18.63 23.19
N PRO A 808 -38.29 19.04 24.45
CA PRO A 808 -39.60 19.39 24.96
C PRO A 808 -40.07 20.76 24.44
N VAL A 809 -41.36 20.89 24.14
CA VAL A 809 -42.01 22.14 23.74
C VAL A 809 -42.86 22.65 24.89
N PHE A 810 -42.75 23.94 25.18
CA PHE A 810 -43.44 24.59 26.29
C PHE A 810 -44.45 25.62 25.80
N ASN A 811 -45.54 25.77 26.55
CA ASN A 811 -46.51 26.85 26.35
C ASN A 811 -46.10 28.14 27.09
N ALA A 812 -46.92 29.19 27.00
CA ALA A 812 -46.65 30.48 27.65
C ALA A 812 -46.57 30.40 29.19
N ASP A 813 -47.24 29.40 29.79
CA ASP A 813 -47.22 29.15 31.24
C ASP A 813 -45.99 28.35 31.70
N GLY A 814 -45.09 27.98 30.79
CA GLY A 814 -43.92 27.15 31.07
C GLY A 814 -44.24 25.67 31.28
N ARG A 815 -45.45 25.21 30.95
CA ARG A 815 -45.83 23.79 30.99
C ARG A 815 -45.38 23.09 29.72
N MET A 816 -44.80 21.90 29.85
CA MET A 816 -44.47 21.06 28.70
C MET A 816 -45.76 20.54 28.08
N VAL A 817 -45.96 20.81 26.79
CA VAL A 817 -47.16 20.41 26.04
C VAL A 817 -46.89 19.32 25.03
N ALA A 818 -45.65 19.19 24.55
CA ALA A 818 -45.29 18.18 23.56
C ALA A 818 -43.78 17.86 23.57
N ILE A 819 -43.41 16.79 22.88
CA ILE A 819 -42.03 16.44 22.54
C ILE A 819 -41.86 16.64 21.03
N LEU A 820 -40.92 17.50 20.67
CA LEU A 820 -40.45 17.74 19.31
C LEU A 820 -39.42 16.67 18.91
N SER A 821 -39.52 16.14 17.70
CA SER A 821 -38.48 15.35 17.04
C SER A 821 -38.17 15.91 15.67
N SER A 822 -36.90 15.86 15.27
CA SER A 822 -36.47 16.19 13.92
C SER A 822 -35.26 15.35 13.52
N PRO A 823 -35.25 14.70 12.34
CA PRO A 823 -34.06 14.03 11.82
C PRO A 823 -33.02 15.06 11.38
N TYR A 824 -31.81 14.91 11.87
CA TYR A 824 -30.65 15.66 11.39
C TYR A 824 -29.95 14.86 10.30
N VAL A 825 -30.10 15.35 9.07
CA VAL A 825 -29.49 14.79 7.87
C VAL A 825 -28.73 15.91 7.19
N ASP A 826 -27.42 15.95 7.40
CA ASP A 826 -26.55 16.86 6.66
C ASP A 826 -26.01 16.13 5.42
N GLU A 827 -26.66 16.32 4.28
CA GLU A 827 -26.22 15.74 3.00
C GLU A 827 -24.91 16.34 2.48
N ASN A 828 -24.50 17.50 2.99
CA ASN A 828 -23.31 18.23 2.55
C ASN A 828 -22.06 17.80 3.31
N TYR A 829 -22.23 17.12 4.45
CA TYR A 829 -21.15 16.77 5.37
C TYR A 829 -21.04 15.25 5.59
N ASP A 830 -20.45 14.52 4.63
CA ASP A 830 -20.07 13.13 4.83
C ASP A 830 -18.83 13.03 5.76
N PHE A 831 -19.13 13.00 7.06
CA PHE A 831 -18.18 12.87 8.16
C PHE A 831 -17.15 11.76 7.93
N MET A 832 -17.61 10.58 7.51
CA MET A 832 -16.75 9.41 7.38
C MET A 832 -15.78 9.60 6.23
N THR A 833 -16.26 10.14 5.11
CA THR A 833 -15.43 10.42 3.94
C THR A 833 -14.37 11.47 4.24
N GLU A 834 -14.72 12.55 4.95
CA GLU A 834 -13.80 13.64 5.28
C GLU A 834 -12.72 13.19 6.29
N ALA A 835 -13.11 12.48 7.34
CA ALA A 835 -12.20 11.95 8.35
C ALA A 835 -11.23 10.90 7.77
N VAL A 836 -11.73 9.99 6.92
CA VAL A 836 -10.90 9.01 6.21
C VAL A 836 -9.92 9.73 5.28
N ARG A 837 -10.37 10.75 4.54
CA ARG A 837 -9.50 11.54 3.66
C ARG A 837 -8.37 12.21 4.43
N HIS A 838 -8.68 12.89 5.55
CA HIS A 838 -7.65 13.52 6.39
C HIS A 838 -6.68 12.48 6.95
N THR A 839 -7.19 11.34 7.44
CA THR A 839 -6.36 10.25 7.99
C THR A 839 -5.39 9.69 6.94
N VAL A 840 -5.87 9.39 5.73
CA VAL A 840 -5.04 8.91 4.61
C VAL A 840 -4.01 9.97 4.20
N SER A 841 -4.39 11.25 4.18
CA SER A 841 -3.48 12.36 3.84
C SER A 841 -2.33 12.46 4.83
N ILE A 842 -2.64 12.44 6.13
CA ILE A 842 -1.66 12.47 7.22
C ILE A 842 -0.72 11.26 7.13
N ALA A 843 -1.28 10.05 6.99
CA ALA A 843 -0.49 8.81 6.86
C ALA A 843 0.45 8.84 5.65
N THR A 844 -0.02 9.36 4.52
CA THR A 844 0.77 9.47 3.28
C THR A 844 1.95 10.43 3.44
N ILE A 845 1.70 11.62 4.01
CA ILE A 845 2.74 12.62 4.26
C ILE A 845 3.80 12.05 5.20
N PHE A 846 3.40 11.39 6.29
CA PHE A 846 4.35 10.81 7.22
C PHE A 846 5.16 9.67 6.64
N LEU A 847 4.57 8.82 5.80
CA LEU A 847 5.30 7.76 5.13
C LEU A 847 6.32 8.32 4.12
N ILE A 848 6.01 9.42 3.43
CA ILE A 848 6.98 10.14 2.59
C ILE A 848 8.12 10.70 3.45
N LEU A 849 7.80 11.39 4.55
CA LEU A 849 8.82 11.94 5.46
C LEU A 849 9.72 10.84 6.04
N LEU A 850 9.15 9.68 6.37
CA LEU A 850 9.88 8.50 6.84
C LEU A 850 10.83 7.96 5.77
N LEU A 851 10.37 7.82 4.52
CA LEU A 851 11.23 7.38 3.41
C LEU A 851 12.36 8.38 3.12
N LEU A 852 12.03 9.68 3.10
CA LEU A 852 13.00 10.76 2.90
C LEU A 852 14.05 10.77 4.02
N ALA A 853 13.62 10.64 5.27
CA ALA A 853 14.54 10.60 6.39
C ALA A 853 15.36 9.31 6.44
N ARG A 854 14.79 8.15 6.09
CA ARG A 854 15.56 6.90 5.93
C ARG A 854 16.66 7.05 4.88
N PHE A 855 16.39 7.79 3.81
CA PHE A 855 17.37 8.10 2.78
C PHE A 855 18.45 9.07 3.30
N LEU A 856 18.05 10.18 3.94
CA LEU A 856 18.97 11.16 4.52
C LEU A 856 19.86 10.54 5.61
N VAL A 857 19.28 9.87 6.60
CA VAL A 857 20.01 9.18 7.68
C VAL A 857 20.96 8.14 7.12
N GLY A 858 20.53 7.34 6.13
CA GLY A 858 21.41 6.35 5.51
C GLY A 858 22.66 6.99 4.87
N ASN A 859 22.47 8.07 4.11
CA ASN A 859 23.58 8.78 3.45
C ASN A 859 24.52 9.46 4.44
N ILE A 860 23.96 10.09 5.48
CA ILE A 860 24.74 10.79 6.52
C ILE A 860 25.57 9.77 7.31
N VAL A 861 24.93 8.72 7.84
CA VAL A 861 25.60 7.69 8.66
C VAL A 861 26.68 6.96 7.86
N GLU A 862 26.44 6.63 6.58
CA GLU A 862 27.45 5.98 5.74
C GLU A 862 28.66 6.87 5.48
N ARG A 863 28.46 8.18 5.24
CA ARG A 863 29.56 9.14 5.08
C ARG A 863 30.37 9.32 6.37
N MET A 864 29.71 9.43 7.52
CA MET A 864 30.36 9.64 8.81
C MET A 864 31.24 8.46 9.24
N PHE A 865 30.79 7.22 9.04
CA PHE A 865 31.50 6.03 9.54
C PHE A 865 32.43 5.36 8.51
N LYS A 866 32.45 5.83 7.26
CA LYS A 866 33.33 5.28 6.22
C LYS A 866 34.83 5.40 6.57
N PRO A 867 35.36 6.57 7.03
CA PRO A 867 36.78 6.71 7.38
C PRO A 867 37.19 5.78 8.52
N LEU A 868 36.33 5.63 9.54
CA LEU A 868 36.56 4.73 10.67
C LEU A 868 36.61 3.26 10.22
N SER A 869 35.73 2.87 9.28
CA SER A 869 35.77 1.53 8.70
C SER A 869 37.01 1.29 7.84
N GLU A 870 37.55 2.31 7.17
CA GLU A 870 38.77 2.21 6.37
C GLU A 870 40.01 2.08 7.26
N MET A 871 40.11 2.87 8.33
CA MET A 871 41.14 2.69 9.37
C MET A 871 41.17 1.27 9.93
N GLY A 872 40.02 0.75 10.36
CA GLY A 872 39.96 -0.59 10.92
C GLY A 872 40.42 -1.67 9.94
N LYS A 873 40.15 -1.49 8.63
CA LYS A 873 40.65 -2.42 7.60
C LYS A 873 42.16 -2.31 7.42
N LYS A 874 42.70 -1.09 7.31
CA LYS A 874 44.14 -0.87 7.12
C LYS A 874 44.95 -1.31 8.34
N MET A 875 44.41 -1.18 9.57
CA MET A 875 45.02 -1.70 10.79
C MET A 875 45.06 -3.24 10.88
N ILE A 876 44.11 -3.95 10.26
CA ILE A 876 44.04 -5.43 10.33
C ILE A 876 44.88 -6.06 9.20
N ALA A 877 45.05 -5.37 8.07
CA ALA A 877 45.71 -5.89 6.87
C ALA A 877 47.25 -5.81 6.91
N THR A 878 47.88 -5.65 8.08
CA THR A 878 49.29 -5.24 8.20
C THR A 878 50.27 -6.32 7.74
N ASN A 879 50.67 -6.25 6.46
CA ASN A 879 52.07 -6.46 6.08
C ASN A 879 52.82 -5.18 6.45
N VAL A 880 53.85 -5.28 7.27
CA VAL A 880 54.66 -4.12 7.73
C VAL A 880 55.32 -3.38 6.56
N GLU A 881 55.44 -4.04 5.40
CA GLU A 881 56.00 -3.49 4.17
C GLU A 881 55.03 -2.60 3.38
N ASP A 882 53.73 -2.63 3.66
CA ASP A 882 52.68 -1.99 2.82
C ASP A 882 51.77 -1.05 3.65
N LEU A 883 52.40 -0.12 4.36
CA LEU A 883 51.72 0.85 5.24
C LEU A 883 51.23 2.08 4.45
N GLU A 884 49.92 2.16 4.20
CA GLU A 884 49.31 3.32 3.53
C GLU A 884 48.74 4.36 4.51
N LEU A 885 48.94 5.64 4.17
CA LEU A 885 48.30 6.77 4.83
C LEU A 885 46.80 6.85 4.45
N ILE A 886 46.01 7.52 5.29
CA ILE A 886 44.61 7.84 5.03
C ILE A 886 44.50 9.33 4.73
N GLU A 887 44.02 9.66 3.54
CA GLU A 887 43.67 11.03 3.14
C GLU A 887 42.26 11.36 3.65
N TYR A 888 42.17 12.37 4.51
CA TYR A 888 40.92 12.85 5.08
C TYR A 888 40.93 14.37 5.13
N ASP A 889 40.03 15.00 4.36
CA ASP A 889 40.04 16.44 4.07
C ASP A 889 38.99 17.23 4.90
N ASN A 890 38.26 16.56 5.81
CA ASN A 890 37.30 17.24 6.69
C ASN A 890 37.96 17.60 8.03
N GLU A 891 37.51 18.70 8.63
CA GLU A 891 37.86 19.13 10.00
C GLU A 891 36.73 18.77 10.97
N ASP A 892 36.75 17.55 11.52
CA ASP A 892 35.77 17.05 12.47
C ASP A 892 36.41 16.19 13.57
N GLU A 893 35.60 15.54 14.42
CA GLU A 893 36.08 14.70 15.52
C GLU A 893 36.84 13.44 15.05
N ILE A 894 36.80 13.12 13.75
CA ILE A 894 37.55 12.02 13.14
C ILE A 894 38.95 12.50 12.74
N THR A 895 39.18 13.79 12.50
CA THR A 895 40.48 14.36 12.11
C THR A 895 41.61 14.05 13.11
N PRO A 896 41.42 14.18 14.44
CA PRO A 896 42.44 13.78 15.41
C PRO A 896 42.77 12.29 15.33
N LEU A 897 41.78 11.44 15.06
CA LEU A 897 41.96 10.00 14.93
C LEU A 897 42.74 9.65 13.65
N VAL A 898 42.45 10.33 12.52
CA VAL A 898 43.22 10.18 11.27
C VAL A 898 44.67 10.60 11.47
N THR A 899 44.87 11.70 12.17
CA THR A 899 46.21 12.22 12.44
C THR A 899 46.98 11.28 13.37
N ALA A 900 46.34 10.72 14.40
CA ALA A 900 46.94 9.74 15.29
C ALA A 900 47.30 8.44 14.57
N TYR A 901 46.42 7.91 13.71
CA TYR A 901 46.71 6.75 12.87
C TYR A 901 47.91 7.01 11.95
N ASN A 902 47.89 8.14 11.22
CA ASN A 902 48.97 8.51 10.30
C ASN A 902 50.29 8.74 11.04
N ARG A 903 50.26 9.25 12.29
CA ARG A 903 51.45 9.37 13.15
C ARG A 903 51.99 7.99 13.52
N MET A 904 51.14 7.11 14.05
CA MET A 904 51.52 5.74 14.41
C MET A 904 52.16 4.99 13.24
N VAL A 905 51.61 5.14 12.03
CA VAL A 905 52.17 4.54 10.80
C VAL A 905 53.60 5.05 10.53
N ARG A 906 53.84 6.36 10.68
CA ARG A 906 55.19 6.94 10.52
C ARG A 906 56.15 6.44 11.59
N ASP A 907 55.74 6.47 12.87
CA ASP A 907 56.56 6.05 14.00
C ASP A 907 56.96 4.58 13.88
N LEU A 908 56.03 3.72 13.42
CA LEU A 908 56.28 2.31 13.17
C LEU A 908 57.27 2.09 12.03
N SER A 909 57.11 2.83 10.92
CA SER A 909 58.04 2.79 9.78
C SER A 909 59.45 3.25 10.16
N GLU A 910 59.56 4.26 11.01
CA GLU A 910 60.85 4.72 11.51
C GLU A 910 61.50 3.70 12.46
N SER A 911 60.72 3.15 13.39
CA SER A 911 61.20 2.17 14.36
C SER A 911 61.71 0.88 13.71
N THR A 912 61.02 0.38 12.68
CA THR A 912 61.50 -0.78 11.91
C THR A 912 62.80 -0.49 11.17
N ARG A 913 62.95 0.73 10.62
CA ARG A 913 64.22 1.15 9.99
C ARG A 913 65.37 1.21 11.00
N GLN A 914 65.12 1.76 12.18
CA GLN A 914 66.12 1.85 13.25
C GLN A 914 66.51 0.46 13.79
N LEU A 915 65.53 -0.43 13.98
CA LEU A 915 65.78 -1.80 14.42
C LEU A 915 66.64 -2.57 13.42
N ALA A 916 66.33 -2.47 12.13
CA ALA A 916 67.13 -3.09 11.07
C ALA A 916 68.56 -2.56 11.04
N GLN A 917 68.78 -1.28 11.35
CA GLN A 917 70.12 -0.71 11.44
C GLN A 917 70.88 -1.21 12.68
N ALA A 918 70.22 -1.28 13.84
CA ALA A 918 70.83 -1.75 15.07
C ALA A 918 71.25 -3.23 14.98
N GLU A 919 70.47 -4.08 14.31
CA GLU A 919 70.85 -5.47 14.05
C GLU A 919 72.11 -5.57 13.19
N ARG A 920 72.24 -4.72 12.16
CA ARG A 920 73.45 -4.65 11.32
C ARG A 920 74.67 -4.22 12.13
N ASP A 921 74.55 -3.16 12.91
CA ASP A 921 75.66 -2.62 13.70
C ASP A 921 76.15 -3.63 14.76
N LYS A 922 75.22 -4.39 15.35
CA LYS A 922 75.55 -5.45 16.31
C LYS A 922 76.30 -6.61 15.66
N ALA A 923 75.86 -7.07 14.49
CA ALA A 923 76.55 -8.10 13.72
C ALA A 923 77.97 -7.66 13.31
N TRP A 924 78.09 -6.40 12.85
CA TRP A 924 79.37 -5.78 12.51
C TRP A 924 80.34 -5.72 13.71
N SER A 925 79.85 -5.26 14.86
CA SER A 925 80.66 -5.13 16.08
C SER A 925 81.18 -6.48 16.60
N ALA A 926 80.36 -7.53 16.53
CA ALA A 926 80.77 -8.88 16.94
C ALA A 926 81.91 -9.40 16.06
N MET A 927 81.82 -9.21 14.75
CA MET A 927 82.83 -9.70 13.81
C MET A 927 84.14 -8.88 13.87
N ALA A 928 84.06 -7.56 13.98
CA ALA A 928 85.26 -6.70 14.09
C ALA A 928 86.13 -7.07 15.32
N ARG A 929 85.49 -7.44 16.44
CA ARG A 929 86.19 -7.94 17.63
C ARG A 929 86.94 -9.25 17.36
N GLN A 930 86.35 -10.12 16.55
CA GLN A 930 86.96 -11.41 16.19
C GLN A 930 88.18 -11.21 15.27
N VAL A 931 88.08 -10.35 14.25
CA VAL A 931 89.22 -10.07 13.35
C VAL A 931 90.39 -9.43 14.09
N ALA A 932 90.12 -8.55 15.06
CA ALA A 932 91.17 -8.00 15.91
C ALA A 932 91.93 -9.10 16.69
N HIS A 933 91.23 -10.15 17.14
CA HIS A 933 91.86 -11.31 17.78
C HIS A 933 92.69 -12.14 16.80
N GLU A 934 92.17 -12.37 15.59
CA GLU A 934 92.85 -13.15 14.56
C GLU A 934 94.07 -12.45 13.96
N ILE A 935 94.09 -11.11 13.88
CA ILE A 935 95.28 -10.33 13.53
C ILE A 935 96.35 -10.40 14.64
N LYS A 936 95.96 -10.39 15.91
CA LYS A 936 96.91 -10.41 17.05
C LYS A 936 97.67 -11.74 17.17
N ASN A 937 97.02 -12.84 16.78
CA ASN A 937 97.54 -14.20 16.87
C ASN A 937 98.84 -14.44 16.06
N PRO A 938 98.96 -14.05 14.78
CA PRO A 938 100.20 -14.17 14.01
C PRO A 938 101.23 -13.07 14.32
N LEU A 939 100.78 -11.88 14.74
CA LEU A 939 101.67 -10.73 15.03
C LEU A 939 102.59 -10.97 16.23
N THR A 940 102.09 -11.68 17.25
CA THR A 940 102.83 -11.91 18.49
C THR A 940 103.99 -12.91 18.31
N PRO A 941 103.78 -14.10 17.69
CA PRO A 941 104.87 -15.03 17.36
C PRO A 941 105.88 -14.43 16.39
N MET A 942 105.46 -13.70 15.35
CA MET A 942 106.41 -13.03 14.43
C MET A 942 107.38 -12.13 15.17
N LYS A 943 106.87 -11.30 16.09
CA LYS A 943 107.69 -10.44 16.94
C LYS A 943 108.67 -11.24 17.79
N LEU A 944 108.22 -12.33 18.40
CA LEU A 944 109.07 -13.20 19.24
C LEU A 944 110.15 -13.91 18.42
N GLN A 945 109.83 -14.37 17.20
CA GLN A 945 110.78 -15.03 16.32
C GLN A 945 111.85 -14.06 15.80
N LEU A 946 111.45 -12.84 15.41
CA LEU A 946 112.40 -11.76 15.07
C LEU A 946 113.30 -11.40 16.25
N GLN A 947 112.74 -11.24 17.45
CA GLN A 947 113.52 -10.98 18.67
C GLN A 947 114.49 -12.12 19.00
N ARG A 948 114.09 -13.38 18.76
CA ARG A 948 114.94 -14.56 18.95
C ARG A 948 116.14 -14.52 18.02
N ILE A 949 115.95 -14.16 16.75
CA ILE A 949 117.06 -14.00 15.79
C ILE A 949 118.00 -12.87 16.18
N ILE A 950 117.47 -11.72 16.57
CA ILE A 950 118.28 -10.57 16.97
C ILE A 950 119.18 -10.99 18.15
N ARG A 951 118.63 -11.70 19.14
CA ARG A 951 119.40 -12.26 20.26
C ARG A 951 120.45 -13.31 19.85
N LEU A 952 120.14 -14.18 18.89
CA LEU A 952 121.10 -15.19 18.41
C LEU A 952 122.28 -14.54 17.67
N LYS A 953 122.01 -13.50 16.87
CA LYS A 953 123.03 -12.69 16.21
C LYS A 953 123.91 -11.91 17.21
N GLU A 954 123.31 -11.23 18.19
CA GLU A 954 124.03 -10.46 19.22
C GLU A 954 124.97 -11.33 20.06
N ARG A 955 124.64 -12.61 20.25
CA ARG A 955 125.43 -13.57 21.04
C ARG A 955 126.52 -14.29 20.24
N GLY A 956 126.67 -14.01 18.94
CA GLY A 956 127.69 -14.64 18.09
C GLY A 956 127.55 -16.17 17.96
N ALA A 957 126.32 -16.71 18.04
CA ALA A 957 126.10 -18.15 17.93
C ALA A 957 126.42 -18.63 16.50
N ALA A 958 127.27 -19.66 16.35
CA ALA A 958 127.76 -20.11 15.03
C ALA A 958 126.67 -20.55 14.03
N ASN A 959 125.43 -20.82 14.49
CA ASN A 959 124.30 -21.26 13.68
C ASN A 959 123.24 -20.17 13.43
N TRP A 960 123.54 -18.89 13.69
CA TRP A 960 122.54 -17.82 13.55
C TRP A 960 122.12 -17.56 12.10
N GLU A 961 123.04 -17.70 11.12
CA GLU A 961 122.76 -17.56 9.69
C GLU A 961 121.81 -18.65 9.19
N GLU A 962 122.03 -19.90 9.60
CA GLU A 962 121.17 -21.03 9.23
C GLU A 962 119.76 -20.91 9.86
N LYS A 963 119.67 -20.35 11.07
CA LYS A 963 118.39 -20.03 11.73
C LYS A 963 117.71 -18.79 11.18
N PHE A 964 118.43 -17.93 10.44
CA PHE A 964 117.87 -16.73 9.83
C PHE A 964 116.83 -17.08 8.78
N ASP A 965 117.19 -17.95 7.84
CA ASP A 965 116.31 -18.35 6.75
C ASP A 965 115.05 -19.09 7.25
N GLU A 966 115.19 -19.93 8.28
CA GLU A 966 114.07 -20.65 8.90
C GLU A 966 113.02 -19.68 9.49
N VAL A 967 113.47 -18.69 10.27
CA VAL A 967 112.55 -17.71 10.87
C VAL A 967 112.06 -16.69 9.85
N ALA A 968 112.89 -16.27 8.89
CA ALA A 968 112.46 -15.37 7.83
C ALA A 968 111.29 -16.00 7.05
N LYS A 969 111.39 -17.30 6.73
CA LYS A 969 110.30 -18.07 6.13
C LYS A 969 109.05 -18.11 7.03
N ILE A 970 109.20 -18.43 8.31
CA ILE A 970 108.08 -18.44 9.27
C ILE A 970 107.40 -17.07 9.35
N VAL A 971 108.16 -15.97 9.36
CA VAL A 971 107.62 -14.60 9.42
C VAL A 971 106.89 -14.25 8.14
N LEU A 972 107.42 -14.60 6.97
CA LEU A 972 106.74 -14.41 5.69
C LEU A 972 105.41 -15.18 5.64
N ASP A 973 105.41 -16.45 6.06
CA ASP A 973 104.18 -17.27 6.12
C ASP A 973 103.12 -16.62 7.03
N HIS A 974 103.52 -16.00 8.15
CA HIS A 974 102.58 -15.30 9.04
C HIS A 974 102.09 -13.95 8.49
N ILE A 975 102.86 -13.29 7.62
CA ILE A 975 102.42 -12.09 6.89
C ILE A 975 101.37 -12.46 5.84
N ASP A 976 101.55 -13.58 5.16
CA ASP A 976 100.57 -14.08 4.19
C ASP A 976 99.24 -14.42 4.89
N ILE A 977 99.29 -15.11 6.05
CA ILE A 977 98.08 -15.37 6.87
C ILE A 977 97.38 -14.07 7.29
N LEU A 978 98.12 -13.02 7.66
CA LEU A 978 97.55 -11.71 8.00
C LEU A 978 96.87 -11.05 6.80
N THR A 979 97.49 -11.14 5.63
CA THR A 979 96.98 -10.58 4.38
C THR A 979 95.69 -11.26 3.98
N ASP A 980 95.64 -12.59 4.08
CA ASP A 980 94.43 -13.39 3.83
C ASP A 980 93.32 -13.06 4.81
N THR A 981 93.62 -12.98 6.12
CA THR A 981 92.65 -12.60 7.16
C THR A 981 92.07 -11.20 6.91
N ALA A 982 92.90 -10.23 6.50
CA ALA A 982 92.47 -8.88 6.18
C ALA A 982 91.60 -8.83 4.90
N ASN A 983 91.94 -9.62 3.89
CA ASN A 983 91.16 -9.75 2.66
C ASN A 983 89.81 -10.41 2.93
N GLU A 984 89.75 -11.46 3.74
CA GLU A 984 88.51 -12.13 4.16
C GLU A 984 87.60 -11.17 4.97
N PHE A 985 88.17 -10.37 5.87
CA PHE A 985 87.44 -9.34 6.60
C PHE A 985 86.87 -8.23 5.70
N SER A 986 87.70 -7.69 4.79
CA SER A 986 87.28 -6.68 3.80
C SER A 986 86.10 -7.17 2.94
N THR A 987 86.06 -8.48 2.68
CA THR A 987 85.01 -9.13 1.89
C THR A 987 83.71 -9.25 2.65
N PHE A 988 83.77 -9.62 3.93
CA PHE A 988 82.59 -9.59 4.79
C PHE A 988 82.06 -8.17 4.99
N ALA A 989 82.94 -7.18 5.07
CA ALA A 989 82.53 -5.79 5.17
C ALA A 989 81.75 -5.31 3.93
N LYS A 990 82.12 -5.81 2.76
CA LYS A 990 81.46 -5.52 1.47
C LYS A 990 80.24 -6.40 1.18
N LEU A 991 79.96 -7.39 2.04
CA LEU A 991 78.86 -8.34 1.86
C LEU A 991 77.49 -7.67 1.75
N TYR A 992 77.33 -6.44 2.24
CA TYR A 992 76.07 -5.68 2.22
C TYR A 992 76.05 -4.49 1.25
N SER A 993 77.16 -4.17 0.58
CA SER A 993 77.26 -3.00 -0.32
C SER A 993 77.07 -3.33 -1.80
N GLU A 994 77.11 -4.61 -2.18
CA GLU A 994 76.95 -5.03 -3.57
C GLU A 994 75.50 -5.38 -3.88
N GLU A 995 74.96 -4.75 -4.92
CA GLU A 995 73.58 -4.97 -5.38
C GLU A 995 73.43 -6.31 -6.11
N PRO A 996 72.31 -7.01 -5.93
CA PRO A 996 72.03 -8.24 -6.64
C PRO A 996 71.70 -7.97 -8.12
N THR A 997 72.25 -8.79 -9.00
CA THR A 997 72.04 -8.75 -10.46
C THR A 997 71.62 -10.12 -10.97
N GLN A 998 70.95 -10.18 -12.11
CA GLN A 998 70.69 -11.46 -12.80
C GLN A 998 71.99 -12.01 -13.39
N ILE A 999 72.33 -13.25 -13.04
CA ILE A 999 73.58 -13.91 -13.42
C ILE A 999 73.24 -15.21 -14.13
N ASP A 1000 73.80 -15.38 -15.33
CA ASP A 1000 73.86 -16.67 -16.01
C ASP A 1000 74.88 -17.55 -15.30
N VAL A 1001 74.39 -18.56 -14.57
CA VAL A 1001 75.22 -19.45 -13.74
C VAL A 1001 76.07 -20.37 -14.60
N ASP A 1002 75.55 -20.80 -15.76
CA ASP A 1002 76.27 -21.69 -16.67
C ASP A 1002 77.49 -20.98 -17.25
N ALA A 1003 77.31 -19.74 -17.72
CA ALA A 1003 78.40 -18.91 -18.23
C ALA A 1003 79.45 -18.60 -17.15
N LEU A 1004 79.02 -18.30 -15.92
CA LEU A 1004 79.93 -17.97 -14.83
C LEU A 1004 80.76 -19.19 -14.38
N LEU A 1005 80.16 -20.37 -14.26
CA LEU A 1005 80.90 -21.58 -13.89
C LEU A 1005 81.95 -21.97 -14.94
N GLN A 1006 81.64 -21.81 -16.23
CA GLN A 1006 82.58 -22.07 -17.32
C GLN A 1006 83.79 -21.13 -17.26
N GLU A 1007 83.56 -19.84 -17.01
CA GLU A 1007 84.62 -18.82 -16.85
C GLU A 1007 85.58 -19.18 -15.71
N GLU A 1008 85.03 -19.54 -14.54
CA GLU A 1008 85.85 -19.86 -13.37
C GLU A 1008 86.58 -21.20 -13.52
N ILE A 1009 85.95 -22.24 -14.08
CA ILE A 1009 86.60 -23.55 -14.28
C ILE A 1009 87.78 -23.43 -15.24
N ALA A 1010 87.67 -22.64 -16.31
CA ALA A 1010 88.73 -22.43 -17.28
C ALA A 1010 90.02 -21.86 -16.67
N MET A 1011 89.92 -21.08 -15.58
CA MET A 1011 91.10 -20.55 -14.88
C MET A 1011 91.89 -21.62 -14.11
N PHE A 1012 91.29 -22.77 -13.79
CA PHE A 1012 91.92 -23.86 -13.04
C PHE A 1012 92.36 -25.04 -13.90
N ASP A 1013 91.95 -25.11 -15.17
CA ASP A 1013 92.18 -26.24 -16.11
C ASP A 1013 93.61 -26.32 -16.70
N ASN A 1014 94.56 -25.54 -16.17
CA ASN A 1014 95.96 -25.49 -16.64
C ASN A 1014 96.92 -26.40 -15.85
N ARG A 1015 96.42 -27.33 -15.02
CA ARG A 1015 97.27 -28.26 -14.23
C ARG A 1015 97.31 -29.65 -14.87
N GLU A 1016 98.50 -30.11 -15.25
CA GLU A 1016 98.72 -31.38 -15.96
C GLU A 1016 98.25 -32.65 -15.21
N ASN A 1017 97.95 -32.57 -13.91
CA ASN A 1017 97.59 -33.72 -13.06
C ASN A 1017 96.10 -33.82 -12.66
N ILE A 1018 95.23 -32.91 -13.11
CA ILE A 1018 93.80 -32.91 -12.74
C ILE A 1018 92.93 -32.85 -14.00
N THR A 1019 92.00 -33.80 -14.15
CA THR A 1019 90.98 -33.78 -15.19
C THR A 1019 89.71 -33.10 -14.69
N PHE A 1020 89.33 -31.98 -15.31
CA PHE A 1020 88.05 -31.30 -15.05
C PHE A 1020 86.94 -31.84 -15.96
N ARG A 1021 85.76 -32.11 -15.38
CA ARG A 1021 84.54 -32.43 -16.13
C ARG A 1021 83.43 -31.48 -15.73
N TYR A 1022 82.96 -30.68 -16.68
CA TYR A 1022 81.81 -29.79 -16.50
C TYR A 1022 80.56 -30.33 -17.19
N MET A 1023 79.44 -30.38 -16.48
CA MET A 1023 78.11 -30.71 -17.00
C MET A 1023 77.16 -29.54 -16.76
N GLY A 1024 77.06 -28.64 -17.72
CA GLY A 1024 76.23 -27.43 -17.66
C GLY A 1024 74.76 -27.63 -17.99
N LEU A 1025 73.94 -26.65 -17.61
CA LEU A 1025 72.54 -26.51 -18.00
C LEU A 1025 72.33 -25.07 -18.50
N PRO A 1026 72.21 -24.83 -19.82
CA PRO A 1026 72.11 -23.48 -20.35
C PRO A 1026 70.81 -22.79 -19.94
N GLY A 1027 70.87 -21.47 -19.73
CA GLY A 1027 69.71 -20.63 -19.42
C GLY A 1027 69.28 -20.60 -17.95
N VAL A 1028 70.13 -21.08 -17.04
CA VAL A 1028 69.90 -20.95 -15.59
C VAL A 1028 70.33 -19.56 -15.14
N VAL A 1029 69.35 -18.71 -14.84
CA VAL A 1029 69.56 -17.37 -14.30
C VAL A 1029 69.22 -17.36 -12.82
N VAL A 1030 70.13 -16.84 -11.99
CA VAL A 1030 69.89 -16.59 -10.56
C VAL A 1030 70.17 -15.14 -10.22
N THR A 1031 69.46 -14.60 -9.24
CA THR A 1031 69.69 -13.24 -8.74
C THR A 1031 70.66 -13.26 -7.55
N GLY A 1032 71.75 -12.52 -7.68
CA GLY A 1032 72.73 -12.37 -6.60
C GLY A 1032 73.84 -11.37 -6.94
N PRO A 1033 74.66 -10.99 -5.95
CA PRO A 1033 75.87 -10.17 -6.18
C PRO A 1033 76.93 -11.00 -6.94
N LYS A 1034 77.18 -10.67 -8.22
CA LYS A 1034 78.10 -11.43 -9.10
C LYS A 1034 79.50 -11.62 -8.48
N PRO A 1035 80.19 -10.59 -7.95
CA PRO A 1035 81.54 -10.73 -7.39
C PRO A 1035 81.60 -11.71 -6.20
N GLN A 1036 80.57 -11.72 -5.35
CA GLN A 1036 80.49 -12.62 -4.21
C GLN A 1036 80.23 -14.07 -4.62
N LEU A 1037 79.35 -14.30 -5.61
CA LEU A 1037 79.07 -15.66 -6.12
C LEU A 1037 80.28 -16.24 -6.85
N THR A 1038 80.98 -15.44 -7.67
CA THR A 1038 82.28 -15.81 -8.25
C THR A 1038 83.23 -16.34 -7.18
N ARG A 1039 83.35 -15.62 -6.07
CA ARG A 1039 84.24 -16.04 -4.97
C ARG A 1039 83.82 -17.34 -4.31
N VAL A 1040 82.51 -17.60 -4.17
CA VAL A 1040 82.02 -18.89 -3.65
C VAL A 1040 82.50 -20.03 -4.55
N PHE A 1041 82.35 -19.88 -5.88
CA PHE A 1041 82.76 -20.91 -6.83
C PHE A 1041 84.27 -21.10 -6.84
N VAL A 1042 85.05 -20.02 -6.88
CA VAL A 1042 86.53 -20.06 -6.78
C VAL A 1042 86.99 -20.76 -5.51
N ASN A 1043 86.35 -20.48 -4.36
CA ASN A 1043 86.69 -21.13 -3.09
C ASN A 1043 86.37 -22.63 -3.10
N LEU A 1044 85.26 -23.05 -3.68
CA LEU A 1044 84.88 -24.48 -3.74
C LEU A 1044 85.74 -25.25 -4.75
N ILE A 1045 86.01 -24.69 -5.92
CA ILE A 1045 86.91 -25.26 -6.93
C ILE A 1045 88.34 -25.33 -6.36
N GLY A 1046 88.81 -24.25 -5.74
CA GLY A 1046 90.11 -24.20 -5.08
C GLY A 1046 90.24 -25.23 -3.95
N ASN A 1047 89.19 -25.41 -3.15
CA ASN A 1047 89.16 -26.46 -2.13
C ASN A 1047 89.23 -27.88 -2.72
N ALA A 1048 88.54 -28.14 -3.84
CA ALA A 1048 88.60 -29.42 -4.54
C ALA A 1048 90.01 -29.70 -5.11
N VAL A 1049 90.63 -28.71 -5.76
CA VAL A 1049 92.01 -28.81 -6.28
C VAL A 1049 93.01 -29.09 -5.16
N GLN A 1050 92.88 -28.37 -4.04
CA GLN A 1050 93.77 -28.56 -2.89
C GLN A 1050 93.57 -29.91 -2.19
N ALA A 1051 92.34 -30.43 -2.16
CA ALA A 1051 92.03 -31.73 -1.55
C ALA A 1051 92.67 -32.91 -2.32
N ILE A 1052 92.80 -32.78 -3.64
CA ILE A 1052 93.47 -33.78 -4.49
C ILE A 1052 94.98 -33.79 -4.27
N GLY A 1053 95.60 -32.63 -4.02
CA GLY A 1053 97.05 -32.51 -3.79
C GLY A 1053 97.87 -32.99 -5.00
N ASP A 1054 98.92 -33.79 -4.73
CA ASP A 1054 99.78 -34.40 -5.76
C ASP A 1054 99.34 -35.83 -6.16
N GLN A 1055 98.09 -36.21 -5.86
CA GLN A 1055 97.57 -37.53 -6.21
C GLN A 1055 97.55 -37.73 -7.74
N PRO A 1056 98.07 -38.86 -8.26
CA PRO A 1056 97.96 -39.18 -9.68
C PRO A 1056 96.50 -39.43 -10.09
N ASP A 1057 96.09 -38.94 -11.26
CA ASP A 1057 94.72 -39.03 -11.81
C ASP A 1057 93.65 -38.29 -10.97
N GLY A 1058 93.93 -37.04 -10.61
CA GLY A 1058 92.97 -36.15 -9.94
C GLY A 1058 91.75 -35.87 -10.83
N LYS A 1059 90.54 -35.90 -10.26
CA LYS A 1059 89.28 -35.68 -10.99
C LYS A 1059 88.39 -34.72 -10.22
N ILE A 1060 87.98 -33.66 -10.88
CA ILE A 1060 86.98 -32.71 -10.38
C ILE A 1060 85.82 -32.68 -11.35
N GLN A 1061 84.61 -32.91 -10.82
CA GLN A 1061 83.38 -32.85 -11.59
C GLN A 1061 82.48 -31.74 -11.05
N VAL A 1062 82.09 -30.80 -11.92
CA VAL A 1062 81.12 -29.75 -11.59
C VAL A 1062 79.87 -29.95 -12.44
N SER A 1063 78.71 -30.01 -11.81
CA SER A 1063 77.43 -30.19 -12.52
C SER A 1063 76.38 -29.18 -12.10
N LEU A 1064 75.70 -28.61 -13.09
CA LEU A 1064 74.55 -27.72 -12.93
C LEU A 1064 73.30 -28.46 -13.40
N ARG A 1065 72.30 -28.62 -12.53
CA ARG A 1065 71.07 -29.39 -12.83
C ARG A 1065 69.84 -28.81 -12.16
N LYS A 1066 68.65 -29.19 -12.63
CA LYS A 1066 67.41 -28.94 -11.86
C LYS A 1066 67.43 -29.78 -10.59
N SER A 1067 67.07 -29.16 -9.46
CA SER A 1067 67.01 -29.84 -8.16
C SER A 1067 65.84 -30.83 -8.14
N GLY A 1068 65.89 -31.82 -7.24
CA GLY A 1068 64.75 -32.70 -6.96
C GLY A 1068 63.58 -31.99 -6.27
N ARG A 1069 63.79 -30.74 -5.81
CA ARG A 1069 62.78 -29.84 -5.25
C ARG A 1069 62.18 -28.99 -6.37
N GLU A 1070 60.85 -28.98 -6.51
CA GLU A 1070 60.16 -28.14 -7.50
C GLU A 1070 60.58 -26.67 -7.35
N GLY A 1071 60.92 -26.04 -8.47
CA GLY A 1071 61.33 -24.64 -8.50
C GLY A 1071 62.70 -24.37 -7.90
N CYS A 1072 63.70 -25.26 -8.09
CA CYS A 1072 65.07 -25.05 -7.60
C CYS A 1072 66.14 -25.60 -8.59
N TYR A 1073 67.34 -25.05 -8.54
CA TYR A 1073 68.54 -25.49 -9.28
C TYR A 1073 69.65 -25.95 -8.31
N ASP A 1074 70.34 -27.04 -8.63
CA ASP A 1074 71.49 -27.54 -7.87
C ASP A 1074 72.80 -27.35 -8.65
N ILE A 1075 73.83 -26.82 -7.97
CA ILE A 1075 75.22 -26.78 -8.43
C ILE A 1075 76.02 -27.73 -7.54
N VAL A 1076 76.64 -28.74 -8.14
CA VAL A 1076 77.34 -29.80 -7.40
C VAL A 1076 78.81 -29.82 -7.79
N PHE A 1077 79.69 -29.69 -6.80
CA PHE A 1077 81.15 -29.79 -6.93
C PHE A 1077 81.60 -31.11 -6.30
N GLU A 1078 82.16 -32.02 -7.10
CA GLU A 1078 82.66 -33.32 -6.66
C GLU A 1078 84.16 -33.48 -6.96
N ASP A 1079 84.89 -34.12 -6.05
CA ASP A 1079 86.29 -34.50 -6.25
C ASP A 1079 86.56 -35.96 -5.88
N ASN A 1080 87.71 -36.49 -6.32
CA ASN A 1080 88.23 -37.80 -5.93
C ASN A 1080 89.34 -37.73 -4.87
N GLY A 1081 89.36 -36.66 -4.06
CA GLY A 1081 90.26 -36.52 -2.92
C GLY A 1081 89.82 -37.40 -1.73
N PRO A 1082 90.47 -37.26 -0.56
CA PRO A 1082 90.19 -38.10 0.62
C PRO A 1082 88.80 -37.83 1.26
N GLY A 1083 88.10 -36.77 0.84
CA GLY A 1083 86.87 -36.31 1.46
C GLY A 1083 87.10 -35.72 2.86
N VAL A 1084 86.03 -35.60 3.65
CA VAL A 1084 86.07 -35.06 5.01
C VAL A 1084 85.79 -36.18 6.00
N ALA A 1085 86.62 -36.30 7.04
CA ALA A 1085 86.40 -37.28 8.11
C ALA A 1085 85.01 -37.10 8.77
N PRO A 1086 84.26 -38.17 9.11
CA PRO A 1086 82.88 -38.06 9.61
C PRO A 1086 82.72 -37.14 10.83
N GLU A 1087 83.72 -37.11 11.71
CA GLU A 1087 83.76 -36.28 12.91
C GLU A 1087 83.84 -34.77 12.60
N ASN A 1088 84.35 -34.42 11.42
CA ASN A 1088 84.64 -33.06 11.00
C ASN A 1088 83.51 -32.44 10.15
N VAL A 1089 82.58 -33.25 9.64
CA VAL A 1089 81.49 -32.79 8.76
C VAL A 1089 80.60 -31.74 9.43
N SER A 1090 80.26 -31.94 10.71
CA SER A 1090 79.42 -31.00 11.47
C SER A 1090 80.07 -29.63 11.70
N LYS A 1091 81.39 -29.53 11.52
CA LYS A 1091 82.18 -28.31 11.76
C LYS A 1091 82.59 -27.58 10.48
N LEU A 1092 82.34 -28.14 9.29
CA LEU A 1092 82.81 -27.59 8.00
C LEU A 1092 82.38 -26.14 7.73
N PHE A 1093 81.19 -25.75 8.17
CA PHE A 1093 80.66 -24.39 7.97
C PHE A 1093 80.75 -23.53 9.23
N THR A 1094 81.43 -24.01 10.27
CA THR A 1094 81.68 -23.21 11.47
C THR A 1094 82.93 -22.35 11.26
N PRO A 1095 82.92 -21.06 11.61
CA PRO A 1095 84.10 -20.22 11.55
C PRO A 1095 85.27 -20.84 12.34
N ASN A 1096 86.50 -20.66 11.85
CA ASN A 1096 87.76 -21.09 12.48
C ASN A 1096 87.98 -22.61 12.48
N PHE A 1097 87.15 -23.36 11.77
CA PHE A 1097 87.39 -24.77 11.54
C PHE A 1097 88.22 -24.96 10.25
N THR A 1098 89.43 -25.48 10.40
CA THR A 1098 90.31 -25.85 9.30
C THR A 1098 91.04 -27.14 9.63
N THR A 1099 91.29 -27.97 8.62
CA THR A 1099 92.12 -29.18 8.73
C THR A 1099 93.52 -28.96 8.12
N LYS A 1100 93.82 -27.74 7.66
CA LYS A 1100 95.07 -27.37 6.96
C LYS A 1100 96.02 -26.63 7.89
N SER A 1101 97.32 -26.93 7.81
CA SER A 1101 98.38 -26.14 8.44
C SER A 1101 98.52 -24.79 7.73
N GLY A 1102 97.96 -23.73 8.31
CA GLY A 1102 98.02 -22.35 7.78
C GLY A 1102 96.72 -21.80 7.18
N GLY A 1103 95.61 -22.56 7.15
CA GLY A 1103 94.32 -22.03 6.66
C GLY A 1103 93.59 -21.19 7.71
N THR A 1104 92.90 -20.14 7.30
CA THR A 1104 92.13 -19.24 8.20
C THR A 1104 90.87 -19.91 8.77
N GLY A 1105 90.31 -20.91 8.08
CA GLY A 1105 89.08 -21.58 8.48
C GLY A 1105 87.81 -20.72 8.30
N LEU A 1106 87.90 -19.60 7.56
CA LEU A 1106 86.77 -18.70 7.31
C LEU A 1106 86.11 -18.92 5.94
N GLY A 1107 86.83 -19.46 4.95
CA GLY A 1107 86.36 -19.58 3.56
C GLY A 1107 84.98 -20.24 3.39
N LEU A 1108 84.74 -21.41 3.99
CA LEU A 1108 83.44 -22.12 3.86
C LEU A 1108 82.31 -21.44 4.67
N ALA A 1109 82.62 -20.81 5.79
CA ALA A 1109 81.66 -20.03 6.58
C ALA A 1109 81.22 -18.76 5.83
N ILE A 1110 82.14 -18.11 5.11
CA ILE A 1110 81.85 -16.98 4.22
C ILE A 1110 81.00 -17.46 3.04
N CYS A 1111 81.32 -18.61 2.42
CA CYS A 1111 80.51 -19.16 1.33
C CYS A 1111 79.05 -19.40 1.77
N ARG A 1112 78.83 -19.97 2.96
CA ARG A 1112 77.49 -20.16 3.51
C ARG A 1112 76.75 -18.83 3.72
N SER A 1113 77.43 -17.82 4.26
CA SER A 1113 76.85 -16.50 4.50
C SER A 1113 76.42 -15.79 3.21
N ILE A 1114 77.24 -15.90 2.15
CA ILE A 1114 76.92 -15.37 0.81
C ILE A 1114 75.68 -16.09 0.24
N LEU A 1115 75.64 -17.42 0.32
CA LEU A 1115 74.55 -18.21 -0.23
C LEU A 1115 73.23 -17.98 0.51
N GLU A 1116 73.23 -17.86 1.84
CA GLU A 1116 72.04 -17.54 2.63
C GLU A 1116 71.44 -16.17 2.21
N ARG A 1117 72.27 -15.18 1.87
CA ARG A 1117 71.82 -13.88 1.33
C ARG A 1117 71.15 -14.02 -0.03
N CYS A 1118 71.62 -14.94 -0.86
CA CYS A 1118 71.00 -15.26 -2.15
C CYS A 1118 69.78 -16.21 -2.03
N LYS A 1119 69.27 -16.44 -0.80
CA LYS A 1119 68.23 -17.45 -0.49
C LYS A 1119 68.61 -18.87 -0.94
N ALA A 1120 69.90 -19.15 -1.09
CA ALA A 1120 70.47 -20.43 -1.46
C ALA A 1120 71.01 -21.17 -0.24
N THR A 1121 71.17 -22.48 -0.37
CA THR A 1121 71.71 -23.34 0.71
C THR A 1121 72.90 -24.14 0.21
N ILE A 1122 73.84 -24.50 1.10
CA ILE A 1122 74.99 -25.37 0.81
C ILE A 1122 74.98 -26.58 1.74
N ALA A 1123 75.23 -27.76 1.17
CA ALA A 1123 75.32 -29.02 1.89
C ALA A 1123 76.58 -29.80 1.50
N TYR A 1124 77.10 -30.58 2.43
CA TYR A 1124 78.21 -31.50 2.21
C TYR A 1124 77.71 -32.95 2.21
N SER A 1125 78.18 -33.75 1.27
CA SER A 1125 78.07 -35.20 1.26
C SER A 1125 79.35 -35.83 0.73
N ARG A 1126 79.52 -37.15 0.88
CA ARG A 1126 80.58 -37.88 0.17
C ARG A 1126 80.13 -38.13 -1.27
N SER A 1127 80.99 -37.88 -2.26
CA SER A 1127 80.66 -38.14 -3.66
C SER A 1127 80.40 -39.63 -3.87
N PHE A 1128 79.26 -39.98 -4.48
CA PHE A 1128 78.95 -41.37 -4.81
C PHE A 1128 79.79 -41.87 -5.99
N THR A 1129 80.08 -40.97 -6.94
CA THR A 1129 80.76 -41.25 -8.21
C THR A 1129 82.28 -41.24 -8.07
N LEU A 1130 82.84 -40.25 -7.37
CA LEU A 1130 84.28 -40.05 -7.23
C LEU A 1130 84.83 -40.46 -5.85
N GLN A 1131 83.96 -40.81 -4.89
CA GLN A 1131 84.29 -41.26 -3.53
C GLN A 1131 85.02 -40.22 -2.63
N GLY A 1132 85.29 -39.02 -3.14
CA GLY A 1132 85.84 -37.88 -2.38
C GLY A 1132 84.76 -36.92 -1.84
N ALA A 1133 85.04 -35.62 -1.80
CA ALA A 1133 84.08 -34.63 -1.27
C ALA A 1133 83.03 -34.22 -2.32
N CYS A 1134 81.82 -33.90 -1.86
CA CYS A 1134 80.73 -33.37 -2.68
C CYS A 1134 80.05 -32.20 -1.96
N PHE A 1135 80.10 -31.02 -2.57
CA PHE A 1135 79.40 -29.83 -2.10
C PHE A 1135 78.25 -29.49 -3.05
N THR A 1136 77.03 -29.46 -2.52
CA THR A 1136 75.82 -29.12 -3.28
C THR A 1136 75.29 -27.76 -2.85
N ILE A 1137 75.15 -26.84 -3.79
CA ILE A 1137 74.50 -25.55 -3.61
C ILE A 1137 73.11 -25.61 -4.26
N THR A 1138 72.06 -25.20 -3.56
CA THR A 1138 70.68 -25.17 -4.09
C THR A 1138 70.13 -23.75 -4.12
N PHE A 1139 69.71 -23.27 -5.29
CA PHE A 1139 69.04 -21.98 -5.52
C PHE A 1139 67.55 -22.17 -5.84
N PRO A 1140 66.64 -21.26 -5.40
CA PRO A 1140 65.27 -21.22 -5.89
C PRO A 1140 65.20 -20.70 -7.35
N GLU A 1141 64.30 -21.26 -8.15
CA GLU A 1141 63.93 -20.79 -9.48
C GLU A 1141 63.12 -19.49 -9.32
N GLU A 1142 63.48 -18.44 -10.08
CA GLU A 1142 62.74 -17.17 -10.10
C GLU A 1142 61.44 -17.24 -10.90
#